data_AF-A0A2N7B3E9-F1
#
_entry.id   AF-A0A2N7B3E9-F1
#
_cell.length_a   1.000
_cell.length_b   1.000
_cell.length_c   1.000
_cell.angle_alpha   90.00
_cell.angle_beta   90.00
_cell.angle_gamma   90.00
#
_symmetry.space_group_name_H-M   'P 1'
#
loop_
_entity.id
_entity.type
_entity.pdbx_description
1 polymer ?
#
loop_
_entity_poly.entity_id
_entity_poly.type
_entity_poly.pdbx_seq_one_letter_code
_entity_poly.pdbx_strand_id
1 'polypeptide(L)'
;MDSTLTLGFKTQNSKGNWAGCDNFRLQYKGIAQQAVKEKLQALVDSATILLGKKMQNTSRATLEGAVAAAKQSLSDSNAGSELYDRIKQVQAGLKGAVTSIDAYSKLQTAIDAAEAEYGNGSGKEAAAFRTVIDQKKALFANLDASLTDLQKAPDEIKAAILAYRYANASDSTPLDLTQRIVNPSFESGFTGWVNNGLQTQGNNDFSPQKAGNTYAERWVSRPPLPNVSISQRVTDLPTGKYTLTIGGQNISQSPTTGQPGGFVFGNISQSEVKAKGEYSVDFLVVDGTAVVGFKTENSKGNWMACDNFRLYYKGAALDEMRARLQVVIDSATSVLANKMRNSNRSALEASVAAGKATLDQNGTDVAGRIAQLERDLKTARISVDAYGKLQIAVDSALGVYGDGTGSGAAAFKAVIDQSTTLVNNLDAELSNVQKTPRELYEAMLMFRVANATGSAPVVVTDPRFARGATMAFGRSTVSGVAQKDIVEQGFCWSTTPDPKIFDNRTTKFFSSNGAIYRLENLQPATIYYMRAYAIGPNFAVGYGKVLKVITIPMGTVTYELRESVINGGADNRDRIDQAVKSGVYYYNNLTSVKDHHLSVNYNAGTPTAEASYGGYMQFGANPSYQRTGTALHEMNHTIGVGTALDLVWREL
;
A
#
# COMPACT_ATOMS: atom_id res chain seq x y z
N MET A 1 33.85 23.28 -27.73
CA MET A 1 34.61 22.30 -28.51
C MET A 1 35.72 21.83 -27.61
N ASP A 2 35.64 20.58 -27.21
CA ASP A 2 36.41 19.85 -26.20
C ASP A 2 37.78 19.34 -26.70
N SER A 3 38.28 19.90 -27.82
CA SER A 3 39.54 19.49 -28.48
C SER A 3 39.58 18.01 -28.89
N THR A 4 38.43 17.34 -28.88
CA THR A 4 38.27 15.94 -29.25
C THR A 4 37.68 15.84 -30.66
N LEU A 5 38.38 15.11 -31.52
CA LEU A 5 37.94 14.82 -32.88
C LEU A 5 37.82 13.30 -33.01
N THR A 6 36.58 12.80 -33.12
CA THR A 6 36.34 11.38 -33.37
C THR A 6 36.43 11.12 -34.88
N LEU A 7 37.40 10.30 -35.27
CA LEU A 7 37.65 9.88 -36.64
C LEU A 7 37.50 8.35 -36.72
N GLY A 8 36.92 7.85 -37.80
CA GLY A 8 36.76 6.41 -37.99
C GLY A 8 36.15 6.09 -39.35
N PHE A 9 36.15 4.81 -39.68
CA PHE A 9 35.52 4.27 -40.89
C PHE A 9 34.31 3.45 -40.46
N LYS A 10 33.15 3.72 -41.06
CA LYS A 10 31.93 2.93 -40.83
C LYS A 10 31.33 2.54 -42.17
N THR A 11 30.82 1.31 -42.27
CA THR A 11 29.99 0.86 -43.39
C THR A 11 28.51 1.09 -43.04
N GLN A 12 27.73 1.62 -43.97
CA GLN A 12 26.30 1.84 -43.76
C GLN A 12 25.52 1.23 -44.94
N ASN A 13 24.63 0.27 -44.65
CA ASN A 13 23.89 -0.53 -45.64
C ASN A 13 24.76 -1.33 -46.63
N SER A 14 25.94 -1.80 -46.20
CA SER A 14 26.82 -2.60 -47.07
C SER A 14 26.26 -4.01 -47.28
N LYS A 15 26.26 -4.47 -48.53
CA LYS A 15 26.01 -5.88 -48.92
C LYS A 15 27.30 -6.66 -49.20
N GLY A 16 28.46 -6.05 -48.93
CA GLY A 16 29.77 -6.66 -49.17
C GLY A 16 30.23 -7.56 -48.03
N ASN A 17 30.91 -8.66 -48.38
CA ASN A 17 31.40 -9.67 -47.42
C ASN A 17 32.64 -9.23 -46.62
N TRP A 18 33.36 -8.21 -47.07
CA TRP A 18 34.56 -7.67 -46.40
C TRP A 18 34.62 -6.15 -46.52
N ALA A 19 35.11 -5.50 -45.46
CA ALA A 19 35.46 -4.09 -45.46
C ALA A 19 36.76 -3.89 -44.67
N GLY A 20 37.68 -3.10 -45.20
CA GLY A 20 38.95 -2.78 -44.55
C GLY A 20 39.24 -1.29 -44.71
N CYS A 21 39.83 -0.69 -43.68
CA CYS A 21 40.35 0.67 -43.72
C CYS A 21 41.74 0.69 -43.11
N ASP A 22 42.66 1.42 -43.74
CA ASP A 22 44.01 1.64 -43.26
C ASP A 22 44.50 3.01 -43.78
N ASN A 23 45.62 3.52 -43.25
CA ASN A 23 46.29 4.76 -43.68
C ASN A 23 45.42 6.03 -43.52
N PHE A 24 44.75 6.18 -42.37
CA PHE A 24 44.16 7.46 -41.99
C PHE A 24 45.26 8.54 -41.89
N ARG A 25 45.11 9.62 -42.66
CA ARG A 25 46.01 10.77 -42.63
C ARG A 25 45.25 12.01 -42.17
N LEU A 26 45.63 12.54 -41.01
CA LEU A 26 45.12 13.82 -40.51
C LEU A 26 46.17 14.90 -40.80
N GLN A 27 45.79 15.94 -41.56
CA GLN A 27 46.64 17.09 -41.83
C GLN A 27 46.00 18.35 -41.26
N TYR A 28 46.68 19.02 -40.33
CA TYR A 28 46.30 20.35 -39.88
C TYR A 28 46.64 21.38 -40.96
N LYS A 29 45.65 22.12 -41.45
CA LYS A 29 45.79 23.09 -42.55
C LYS A 29 45.92 24.55 -42.06
N GLY A 30 46.22 24.77 -40.78
CA GLY A 30 46.27 26.09 -40.17
C GLY A 30 44.91 26.55 -39.63
N ILE A 31 44.87 27.75 -39.06
CA ILE A 31 43.64 28.37 -38.56
C ILE A 31 42.84 28.89 -39.76
N ALA A 32 41.58 28.46 -39.91
CA ALA A 32 40.63 29.07 -40.83
C ALA A 32 40.18 30.45 -40.29
N GLN A 33 41.11 31.42 -40.29
CA GLN A 33 40.98 32.70 -39.58
C GLN A 33 39.70 33.45 -39.95
N GLN A 34 39.34 33.48 -41.23
CA GLN A 34 38.11 34.11 -41.72
C GLN A 34 36.84 33.47 -41.12
N ALA A 35 36.74 32.14 -41.15
CA ALA A 35 35.60 31.42 -40.59
C ALA A 35 35.49 31.58 -39.06
N VAL A 36 36.63 31.68 -38.36
CA VAL A 36 36.66 31.94 -36.91
C VAL A 36 36.21 33.37 -36.60
N LYS A 37 36.64 34.36 -37.40
CA LYS A 37 36.19 35.75 -37.28
C LYS A 37 34.69 35.89 -37.54
N GLU A 38 34.15 35.23 -38.57
CA GLU A 38 32.70 35.21 -38.84
C GLU A 38 31.91 34.62 -37.68
N LYS A 39 32.39 33.51 -37.10
CA LYS A 39 31.77 32.91 -35.92
C LYS A 39 31.83 33.82 -34.68
N LEU A 40 32.96 34.49 -34.45
CA LEU A 40 33.11 35.43 -33.35
C LEU A 40 32.20 36.65 -33.54
N GLN A 41 32.08 37.17 -34.76
CA GLN A 41 31.16 38.26 -35.10
C GLN A 41 29.71 37.88 -34.81
N ALA A 42 29.27 36.69 -35.22
CA ALA A 42 27.91 36.20 -34.94
C ALA A 42 27.61 36.10 -33.43
N LEU A 43 28.61 35.74 -32.61
CA LEU A 43 28.50 35.73 -31.16
C LEU A 43 28.43 37.15 -30.57
N VAL A 44 29.19 38.10 -31.11
CA VAL A 44 29.12 39.52 -30.74
C VAL A 44 27.76 40.12 -31.06
N ASP A 45 27.19 39.78 -32.22
CA ASP A 45 25.85 40.24 -32.62
C ASP A 45 24.79 39.70 -31.65
N SER A 46 24.87 38.41 -31.33
CA SER A 46 23.99 37.78 -30.34
C SER A 46 24.12 38.42 -28.95
N ALA A 47 25.35 38.70 -28.51
CA ALA A 47 25.62 39.35 -27.24
C ALA A 47 25.04 40.78 -27.19
N THR A 48 25.17 41.53 -28.29
CA THR A 48 24.64 42.89 -28.40
C THR A 48 23.11 42.91 -28.24
N ILE A 49 22.40 41.92 -28.81
CA ILE A 49 20.95 41.77 -28.60
C ILE A 49 20.63 41.52 -27.12
N LEU A 50 21.37 40.63 -26.45
CA LEU A 50 21.12 40.32 -25.04
C LEU A 50 21.45 41.48 -24.11
N LEU A 51 22.45 42.30 -24.40
CA LEU A 51 22.79 43.50 -23.62
C LEU A 51 21.63 44.50 -23.55
N GLY A 52 20.69 44.48 -24.51
CA GLY A 52 19.46 45.27 -24.41
C GLY A 52 18.43 44.77 -23.38
N LYS A 53 18.60 43.55 -22.84
CA LYS A 53 17.65 42.94 -21.89
C LYS A 53 18.04 43.23 -20.45
N LYS A 54 17.06 43.15 -19.55
CA LYS A 54 17.29 43.26 -18.10
C LYS A 54 18.07 42.03 -17.61
N MET A 55 19.18 42.28 -16.91
CA MET A 55 20.08 41.29 -16.32
C MET A 55 20.89 41.94 -15.21
N GLN A 56 21.59 41.15 -14.41
CA GLN A 56 22.47 41.64 -13.36
C GLN A 56 23.60 42.50 -13.93
N ASN A 57 24.01 43.53 -13.18
CA ASN A 57 25.15 44.37 -13.55
C ASN A 57 26.44 43.56 -13.68
N THR A 58 26.67 42.56 -12.81
CA THR A 58 27.84 41.67 -12.90
C THR A 58 27.87 40.85 -14.20
N SER A 59 26.74 40.25 -14.59
CA SER A 59 26.63 39.50 -15.85
C SER A 59 26.76 40.42 -17.07
N ARG A 60 26.15 41.62 -17.00
CA ARG A 60 26.26 42.65 -18.02
C ARG A 60 27.72 43.07 -18.22
N ALA A 61 28.42 43.46 -17.16
CA ALA A 61 29.80 43.88 -17.22
C ALA A 61 30.72 42.78 -17.77
N THR A 62 30.47 41.52 -17.40
CA THR A 62 31.21 40.36 -17.93
C THR A 62 31.01 40.22 -19.45
N LEU A 63 29.76 40.33 -19.91
CA LEU A 63 29.43 40.24 -21.34
C LEU A 63 29.95 41.43 -22.14
N GLU A 64 29.83 42.65 -21.61
CA GLU A 64 30.38 43.88 -22.21
C GLU A 64 31.89 43.80 -22.36
N GLY A 65 32.60 43.37 -21.32
CA GLY A 65 34.05 43.15 -21.37
C GLY A 65 34.45 42.09 -22.40
N ALA A 66 33.71 40.98 -22.47
CA ALA A 66 33.95 39.93 -23.47
C ALA A 66 33.71 40.43 -24.90
N VAL A 67 32.64 41.22 -25.12
CA VAL A 67 32.32 41.82 -26.42
C VAL A 67 33.36 42.85 -26.84
N ALA A 68 33.82 43.70 -25.91
CA ALA A 68 34.86 44.69 -26.18
C ALA A 68 36.17 44.01 -26.61
N ALA A 69 36.61 42.97 -25.88
CA ALA A 69 37.79 42.20 -26.22
C ALA A 69 37.65 41.46 -27.57
N ALA A 70 36.47 40.93 -27.86
CA ALA A 70 36.18 40.28 -29.15
C ALA A 70 36.23 41.27 -30.33
N LYS A 71 35.64 42.47 -30.18
CA LYS A 71 35.67 43.52 -31.21
C LYS A 71 37.10 43.98 -31.50
N GLN A 72 37.94 44.10 -30.48
CA GLN A 72 39.36 44.43 -30.65
C GLN A 72 40.08 43.37 -31.50
N SER A 73 39.97 42.07 -31.15
CA SER A 73 40.58 40.98 -31.93
C SER A 73 40.00 40.81 -33.34
N LEU A 74 38.73 41.19 -33.58
CA LEU A 74 38.14 41.17 -34.92
C LEU A 74 38.79 42.21 -35.86
N SER A 75 39.14 43.37 -35.31
CA SER A 75 39.81 44.47 -36.04
C SER A 75 41.30 44.24 -36.33
N ASP A 76 41.94 43.30 -35.64
CA ASP A 76 43.36 42.97 -35.85
C ASP A 76 43.53 41.99 -37.01
N SER A 77 44.26 42.41 -38.05
CA SER A 77 44.58 41.58 -39.24
C SER A 77 45.51 40.40 -38.91
N ASN A 78 46.25 40.44 -37.80
CA ASN A 78 47.19 39.41 -37.37
C ASN A 78 46.65 38.46 -36.28
N ALA A 79 45.37 38.60 -35.89
CA ALA A 79 44.78 37.77 -34.83
C ALA A 79 44.76 36.28 -35.20
N GLY A 80 45.47 35.45 -34.40
CA GLY A 80 45.64 34.02 -34.62
C GLY A 80 44.85 33.15 -33.63
N SER A 81 45.57 32.48 -32.71
CA SER A 81 44.98 31.56 -31.73
C SER A 81 44.06 32.24 -30.70
N GLU A 82 44.26 33.53 -30.42
CA GLU A 82 43.47 34.28 -29.43
C GLU A 82 41.97 34.37 -29.76
N LEU A 83 41.59 34.28 -31.05
CA LEU A 83 40.19 34.33 -31.47
C LEU A 83 39.36 33.21 -30.84
N TYR A 84 39.95 32.04 -30.61
CA TYR A 84 39.27 30.92 -29.95
C TYR A 84 39.01 31.21 -28.46
N ASP A 85 39.92 31.90 -27.79
CA ASP A 85 39.73 32.29 -26.40
C ASP A 85 38.70 33.42 -26.29
N ARG A 86 38.66 34.36 -27.24
CA ARG A 86 37.56 35.34 -27.36
C ARG A 86 36.22 34.67 -27.58
N ILE A 87 36.14 33.65 -28.43
CA ILE A 87 34.91 32.85 -28.62
C ILE A 87 34.47 32.24 -27.28
N LYS A 88 35.37 31.57 -26.55
CA LYS A 88 35.06 30.97 -25.25
C LYS A 88 34.60 32.04 -24.24
N GLN A 89 35.26 33.19 -24.21
CA GLN A 89 34.96 34.29 -23.31
C GLN A 89 33.56 34.87 -23.58
N VAL A 90 33.23 35.15 -24.85
CA VAL A 90 31.89 35.63 -25.23
C VAL A 90 30.83 34.55 -24.97
N GLN A 91 31.11 33.28 -25.24
CA GLN A 91 30.19 32.18 -24.93
C GLN A 91 29.93 32.03 -23.41
N ALA A 92 30.95 32.17 -22.58
CA ALA A 92 30.80 32.16 -21.13
C ALA A 92 29.97 33.36 -20.64
N GLY A 93 30.26 34.56 -21.15
CA GLY A 93 29.48 35.77 -20.87
C GLY A 93 28.01 35.64 -21.30
N LEU A 94 27.76 35.11 -22.51
CA LEU A 94 26.42 34.83 -23.02
C LEU A 94 25.67 33.86 -22.12
N LYS A 95 26.31 32.77 -21.69
CA LYS A 95 25.70 31.81 -20.76
C LYS A 95 25.27 32.50 -19.46
N GLY A 96 26.15 33.28 -18.85
CA GLY A 96 25.84 34.04 -17.63
C GLY A 96 24.69 35.03 -17.82
N ALA A 97 24.73 35.80 -18.92
CA ALA A 97 23.67 36.74 -19.27
C ALA A 97 22.33 36.05 -19.49
N VAL A 98 22.27 34.96 -20.26
CA VAL A 98 21.04 34.18 -20.48
C VAL A 98 20.47 33.67 -19.17
N THR A 99 21.29 33.11 -18.28
CA THR A 99 20.82 32.64 -16.96
C THR A 99 20.25 33.79 -16.12
N SER A 100 20.90 34.95 -16.12
CA SER A 100 20.41 36.13 -15.40
C SER A 100 19.10 36.68 -15.99
N ILE A 101 19.02 36.80 -17.31
CA ILE A 101 17.82 37.26 -18.03
C ILE A 101 16.63 36.33 -17.75
N ASP A 102 16.85 35.02 -17.82
CA ASP A 102 15.81 34.02 -17.52
C ASP A 102 15.31 34.13 -16.07
N ALA A 103 16.21 34.35 -15.11
CA ALA A 103 15.84 34.54 -13.71
C ALA A 103 14.96 35.78 -13.49
N TYR A 104 15.31 36.94 -14.07
CA TYR A 104 14.45 38.13 -14.01
C TYR A 104 13.12 37.92 -14.72
N SER A 105 13.12 37.26 -15.89
CA SER A 105 11.89 36.97 -16.63
C SER A 105 10.93 36.11 -15.81
N LYS A 106 11.42 35.04 -15.18
CA LYS A 106 10.62 34.16 -14.31
C LYS A 106 10.12 34.88 -13.07
N LEU A 107 10.95 35.73 -12.46
CA LEU A 107 10.54 36.54 -11.32
C LEU A 107 9.42 37.51 -11.70
N GLN A 108 9.50 38.18 -12.85
CA GLN A 108 8.42 39.06 -13.31
C GLN A 108 7.11 38.29 -13.49
N THR A 109 7.14 37.14 -14.19
CA THR A 109 5.95 36.29 -14.38
C THR A 109 5.34 35.86 -13.04
N ALA A 110 6.16 35.53 -12.05
CA ALA A 110 5.68 35.16 -10.72
C ALA A 110 5.06 36.36 -9.98
N ILE A 111 5.66 37.55 -10.06
CA ILE A 111 5.10 38.78 -9.48
C ILE A 111 3.75 39.12 -10.11
N ASP A 112 3.64 39.02 -11.44
CA ASP A 112 2.39 39.29 -12.15
C ASP A 112 1.28 38.32 -11.72
N ALA A 113 1.61 37.04 -11.54
CA ALA A 113 0.67 36.04 -11.02
C ALA A 113 0.24 36.35 -9.58
N ALA A 114 1.16 36.81 -8.73
CA ALA A 114 0.86 37.17 -7.35
C ALA A 114 -0.03 38.42 -7.25
N GLU A 115 0.21 39.43 -8.08
CA GLU A 115 -0.65 40.62 -8.16
C GLU A 115 -2.06 40.28 -8.65
N ALA A 116 -2.17 39.38 -9.64
CA ALA A 116 -3.46 38.90 -10.12
C ALA A 116 -4.25 38.17 -9.02
N GLU A 117 -3.56 37.35 -8.21
CA GLU A 117 -4.17 36.67 -7.06
C GLU A 117 -4.55 37.64 -5.93
N TYR A 118 -3.70 38.63 -5.67
CA TYR A 118 -3.93 39.64 -4.64
C TYR A 118 -5.17 40.50 -4.95
N GLY A 119 -5.42 40.78 -6.24
CA GLY A 119 -6.62 41.46 -6.71
C GLY A 119 -6.81 42.82 -6.03
N ASN A 120 -7.95 42.99 -5.34
CA ASN A 120 -8.30 44.23 -4.64
C ASN A 120 -7.69 44.32 -3.22
N GLY A 121 -6.89 43.34 -2.78
CA GLY A 121 -6.33 43.27 -1.43
C GLY A 121 -7.34 42.94 -0.33
N SER A 122 -8.51 42.40 -0.70
CA SER A 122 -9.48 41.86 0.26
C SER A 122 -9.22 40.39 0.53
N GLY A 123 -9.29 39.97 1.80
CA GLY A 123 -9.07 38.59 2.19
C GLY A 123 -8.30 38.46 3.50
N LYS A 124 -8.29 37.24 4.06
CA LYS A 124 -7.43 36.89 5.18
C LYS A 124 -5.96 36.90 4.73
N GLU A 125 -5.07 37.38 5.59
CA GLU A 125 -3.62 37.47 5.33
C GLU A 125 -3.20 38.36 4.13
N ALA A 126 -4.08 39.26 3.65
CA ALA A 126 -3.77 40.14 2.53
C ALA A 126 -2.53 41.03 2.79
N ALA A 127 -2.39 41.60 4.00
CA ALA A 127 -1.24 42.43 4.34
C ALA A 127 0.10 41.66 4.32
N ALA A 128 0.09 40.41 4.81
CA ALA A 128 1.25 39.54 4.76
C ALA A 128 1.61 39.17 3.31
N PHE A 129 0.62 38.85 2.48
CA PHE A 129 0.85 38.54 1.07
C PHE A 129 1.37 39.75 0.28
N ARG A 130 0.80 40.95 0.51
CA ARG A 130 1.28 42.21 -0.06
C ARG A 130 2.75 42.47 0.27
N THR A 131 3.15 42.25 1.53
CA THR A 131 4.52 42.42 1.99
C THR A 131 5.50 41.56 1.17
N VAL A 132 5.15 40.31 0.89
CA VAL A 132 5.97 39.42 0.04
C VAL A 132 6.07 39.99 -1.38
N ILE A 133 4.95 40.40 -1.97
CA ILE A 133 4.92 40.97 -3.34
C ILE A 133 5.84 42.20 -3.42
N ASP A 134 5.76 43.12 -2.46
CA ASP A 134 6.57 44.34 -2.44
C ASP A 134 8.07 44.04 -2.30
N GLN A 135 8.43 43.10 -1.43
CA GLN A 135 9.81 42.63 -1.30
C GLN A 135 10.35 42.05 -2.62
N LYS A 136 9.53 41.28 -3.36
CA LYS A 136 9.96 40.69 -4.63
C LYS A 136 10.00 41.69 -5.77
N LYS A 137 9.14 42.71 -5.76
CA LYS A 137 9.24 43.87 -6.66
C LYS A 137 10.53 44.65 -6.42
N ALA A 138 10.91 44.88 -5.16
CA ALA A 138 12.18 45.50 -4.81
C ALA A 138 13.38 44.66 -5.29
N LEU A 139 13.33 43.34 -5.10
CA LEU A 139 14.35 42.42 -5.62
C LEU A 139 14.45 42.46 -7.16
N PHE A 140 13.32 42.49 -7.85
CA PHE A 140 13.28 42.61 -9.32
C PHE A 140 13.85 43.94 -9.81
N ALA A 141 13.64 45.04 -9.07
CA ALA A 141 14.20 46.34 -9.42
C ALA A 141 15.74 46.38 -9.27
N ASN A 142 16.28 45.67 -8.27
CA ASN A 142 17.71 45.65 -7.96
C ASN A 142 18.55 44.87 -9.01
N LEU A 143 19.39 45.57 -9.78
CA LEU A 143 20.29 44.98 -10.78
C LEU A 143 21.58 44.38 -10.19
N ASP A 144 21.84 44.59 -8.91
CA ASP A 144 22.98 44.02 -8.17
C ASP A 144 22.55 42.85 -7.25
N ALA A 145 21.29 42.42 -7.34
CA ALA A 145 20.77 41.29 -6.58
C ALA A 145 21.54 39.99 -6.89
N SER A 146 21.68 39.11 -5.89
CA SER A 146 22.30 37.79 -6.06
C SER A 146 21.51 36.92 -7.04
N LEU A 147 22.21 36.13 -7.87
CA LEU A 147 21.57 35.25 -8.84
C LEU A 147 20.77 34.14 -8.14
N THR A 148 21.28 33.67 -7.01
CA THR A 148 20.60 32.68 -6.18
C THR A 148 19.28 33.21 -5.64
N ASP A 149 19.22 34.47 -5.21
CA ASP A 149 18.00 35.08 -4.68
C ASP A 149 16.95 35.28 -5.79
N LEU A 150 17.38 35.73 -6.98
CA LEU A 150 16.51 35.84 -8.15
C LEU A 150 15.95 34.48 -8.59
N GLN A 151 16.75 33.41 -8.51
CA GLN A 151 16.33 32.06 -8.89
C GLN A 151 15.35 31.43 -7.89
N LYS A 152 15.49 31.73 -6.59
CA LYS A 152 14.59 31.24 -5.54
C LYS A 152 13.27 31.99 -5.45
N ALA A 153 13.28 33.29 -5.75
CA ALA A 153 12.13 34.17 -5.56
C ALA A 153 10.83 33.70 -6.25
N PRO A 154 10.82 33.12 -7.47
CA PRO A 154 9.60 32.58 -8.07
C PRO A 154 8.91 31.49 -7.23
N ASP A 155 9.68 30.60 -6.60
CA ASP A 155 9.12 29.53 -5.78
C ASP A 155 8.63 30.05 -4.42
N GLU A 156 9.31 31.04 -3.85
CA GLU A 156 8.84 31.75 -2.65
C GLU A 156 7.51 32.49 -2.91
N ILE A 157 7.34 33.09 -4.09
CA ILE A 157 6.07 33.70 -4.51
C ILE A 157 4.98 32.64 -4.67
N LYS A 158 5.26 31.50 -5.31
CA LYS A 158 4.28 30.40 -5.43
C LYS A 158 3.83 29.89 -4.06
N ALA A 159 4.76 29.77 -3.11
CA ALA A 159 4.44 29.38 -1.74
C ALA A 159 3.53 30.43 -1.06
N ALA A 160 3.81 31.73 -1.24
CA ALA A 160 2.98 32.80 -0.72
C ALA A 160 1.57 32.85 -1.35
N ILE A 161 1.46 32.65 -2.67
CA ILE A 161 0.18 32.50 -3.38
C ILE A 161 -0.62 31.34 -2.78
N LEU A 162 0.01 30.18 -2.60
CA LEU A 162 -0.65 29.01 -2.06
C LEU A 162 -1.12 29.22 -0.61
N ALA A 163 -0.29 29.84 0.23
CA ALA A 163 -0.66 30.20 1.60
C ALA A 163 -1.85 31.17 1.63
N TYR A 164 -1.85 32.18 0.76
CA TYR A 164 -2.96 33.12 0.62
C TYR A 164 -4.25 32.43 0.16
N ARG A 165 -4.17 31.52 -0.80
CA ARG A 165 -5.30 30.69 -1.24
C ARG A 165 -5.84 29.80 -0.13
N TYR A 166 -4.97 29.19 0.67
CA TYR A 166 -5.41 28.40 1.84
C TYR A 166 -6.12 29.24 2.89
N ALA A 167 -5.64 30.46 3.16
CA ALA A 167 -6.28 31.36 4.11
C ALA A 167 -7.69 31.78 3.65
N ASN A 168 -7.91 31.89 2.35
CA ASN A 168 -9.15 32.41 1.76
C ASN A 168 -10.10 31.33 1.20
N ALA A 169 -9.69 30.05 1.20
CA ALA A 169 -10.56 28.95 0.80
C ALA A 169 -11.81 28.85 1.69
N SER A 170 -12.95 28.56 1.07
CA SER A 170 -14.26 28.49 1.73
C SER A 170 -15.18 27.50 1.02
N ASP A 171 -16.40 27.28 1.54
CA ASP A 171 -17.43 26.50 0.84
C ASP A 171 -17.83 27.11 -0.51
N SER A 172 -17.88 28.45 -0.61
CA SER A 172 -18.24 29.15 -1.85
C SER A 172 -17.07 29.35 -2.80
N THR A 173 -15.84 29.21 -2.32
CA THR A 173 -14.61 29.36 -3.11
C THR A 173 -13.60 28.29 -2.67
N PRO A 174 -13.86 27.02 -3.00
CA PRO A 174 -12.96 25.94 -2.63
C PRO A 174 -11.67 25.98 -3.46
N LEU A 175 -10.57 25.54 -2.84
CA LEU A 175 -9.29 25.38 -3.51
C LEU A 175 -9.16 23.95 -4.05
N ASP A 176 -8.92 23.81 -5.36
CA ASP A 176 -8.67 22.51 -5.99
C ASP A 176 -7.29 21.95 -5.58
N LEU A 177 -7.33 20.80 -4.91
CA LEU A 177 -6.16 20.03 -4.48
C LEU A 177 -6.16 18.63 -5.09
N THR A 178 -6.84 18.42 -6.21
CA THR A 178 -6.93 17.12 -6.90
C THR A 178 -5.54 16.57 -7.25
N GLN A 179 -4.57 17.44 -7.52
CA GLN A 179 -3.15 17.10 -7.71
C GLN A 179 -2.49 16.37 -6.52
N ARG A 180 -3.10 16.38 -5.33
CA ARG A 180 -2.67 15.60 -4.16
C ARG A 180 -3.10 14.14 -4.23
N ILE A 181 -4.09 13.82 -5.08
CA ILE A 181 -4.48 12.45 -5.36
C ILE A 181 -3.60 11.94 -6.50
N VAL A 182 -2.88 10.85 -6.24
CA VAL A 182 -2.10 10.15 -7.26
C VAL A 182 -3.05 9.38 -8.17
N ASN A 183 -2.92 9.56 -9.48
CA ASN A 183 -3.69 8.82 -10.48
C ASN A 183 -5.21 8.88 -10.23
N PRO A 184 -5.82 10.08 -10.17
CA PRO A 184 -7.21 10.28 -9.74
C PRO A 184 -8.26 9.68 -10.68
N SER A 185 -7.86 9.34 -11.90
CA SER A 185 -8.74 8.76 -12.93
C SER A 185 -8.24 7.42 -13.48
N PHE A 186 -7.40 6.71 -12.73
CA PHE A 186 -6.95 5.34 -13.04
C PHE A 186 -6.25 5.12 -14.40
N GLU A 187 -5.81 6.18 -15.09
CA GLU A 187 -5.10 6.10 -16.38
C GLU A 187 -3.77 5.32 -16.27
N SER A 188 -3.23 5.16 -15.06
CA SER A 188 -2.08 4.29 -14.75
C SER A 188 -2.47 3.08 -13.91
N GLY A 189 -3.63 2.49 -14.20
CA GLY A 189 -4.21 1.38 -13.45
C GLY A 189 -4.51 1.78 -12.00
N PHE A 190 -4.14 0.93 -11.04
CA PHE A 190 -4.31 1.20 -9.60
C PHE A 190 -3.06 1.76 -8.92
N THR A 191 -2.10 2.31 -9.68
CA THR A 191 -0.90 2.92 -9.11
C THR A 191 -1.28 4.01 -8.10
N GLY A 192 -0.78 3.91 -6.87
CA GLY A 192 -1.10 4.83 -5.77
C GLY A 192 -2.40 4.50 -5.01
N TRP A 193 -3.12 3.44 -5.38
CA TRP A 193 -4.38 3.04 -4.75
C TRP A 193 -4.29 1.67 -4.08
N VAL A 194 -4.86 1.56 -2.88
CA VAL A 194 -5.14 0.28 -2.22
C VAL A 194 -6.45 -0.25 -2.80
N ASN A 195 -6.33 -1.24 -3.68
CA ASN A 195 -7.46 -1.91 -4.31
C ASN A 195 -7.78 -3.23 -3.61
N ASN A 196 -9.04 -3.41 -3.23
CA ASN A 196 -9.61 -4.63 -2.71
C ASN A 196 -10.82 -5.03 -3.55
N GLY A 197 -10.55 -5.69 -4.68
CA GLY A 197 -11.58 -6.40 -5.46
C GLY A 197 -12.22 -5.61 -6.60
N LEU A 198 -11.64 -4.49 -7.06
CA LEU A 198 -12.04 -3.80 -8.29
C LEU A 198 -11.13 -4.17 -9.47
N GLN A 199 -11.63 -3.97 -10.68
CA GLN A 199 -10.93 -4.12 -11.96
C GLN A 199 -11.03 -2.83 -12.77
N THR A 200 -10.10 -2.61 -13.71
CA THR A 200 -10.16 -1.47 -14.63
C THR A 200 -10.97 -1.81 -15.87
N GLN A 201 -11.66 -0.82 -16.44
CA GLN A 201 -12.35 -0.92 -17.72
C GLN A 201 -12.03 0.27 -18.63
N GLY A 202 -12.00 0.01 -19.94
CA GLY A 202 -11.72 1.01 -20.98
C GLY A 202 -12.91 1.39 -21.87
N ASN A 203 -14.10 0.81 -21.60
CA ASN A 203 -15.29 1.05 -22.43
C ASN A 203 -16.00 2.37 -22.08
N ASN A 204 -17.11 2.66 -22.76
CA ASN A 204 -17.87 3.90 -22.58
C ASN A 204 -19.16 3.75 -21.76
N ASP A 205 -19.39 2.60 -21.11
CA ASP A 205 -20.65 2.35 -20.39
C ASP A 205 -20.79 3.27 -19.15
N PHE A 206 -19.65 3.69 -18.58
CA PHE A 206 -19.58 4.63 -17.47
C PHE A 206 -19.52 6.11 -17.89
N SER A 207 -19.56 6.41 -19.19
CA SER A 207 -19.63 7.81 -19.66
C SER A 207 -20.97 8.46 -19.27
N PRO A 208 -21.01 9.78 -18.98
CA PRO A 208 -19.87 10.73 -18.97
C PRO A 208 -19.11 10.83 -17.64
N GLN A 209 -19.30 9.90 -16.69
CA GLN A 209 -18.71 9.98 -15.35
C GLN A 209 -17.21 9.61 -15.31
N LYS A 210 -16.69 9.00 -16.38
CA LYS A 210 -15.26 8.71 -16.54
C LYS A 210 -14.49 9.90 -17.12
N ALA A 211 -13.27 10.10 -16.65
CA ALA A 211 -12.32 11.09 -17.16
C ALA A 211 -11.13 10.36 -17.80
N GLY A 212 -10.96 10.52 -19.11
CA GLY A 212 -9.97 9.77 -19.86
C GLY A 212 -10.53 8.45 -20.36
N ASN A 213 -9.67 7.43 -20.42
CA ASN A 213 -10.01 6.15 -21.04
C ASN A 213 -10.44 5.10 -20.02
N THR A 214 -9.93 5.17 -18.79
CA THR A 214 -10.01 4.09 -17.80
C THR A 214 -10.94 4.45 -16.65
N TYR A 215 -11.72 3.50 -16.14
CA TYR A 215 -12.44 3.63 -14.87
C TYR A 215 -12.32 2.35 -14.04
N ALA A 216 -12.58 2.44 -12.74
CA ALA A 216 -12.57 1.30 -11.83
C ALA A 216 -13.99 0.75 -11.64
N GLU A 217 -14.16 -0.56 -11.64
CA GLU A 217 -15.45 -1.20 -11.41
C GLU A 217 -15.38 -2.50 -10.62
N ARG A 218 -16.55 -2.96 -10.18
CA ARG A 218 -16.81 -4.35 -9.86
C ARG A 218 -18.17 -4.74 -10.41
N TRP A 219 -18.18 -5.83 -11.17
CA TRP A 219 -19.39 -6.43 -11.74
C TRP A 219 -19.54 -7.89 -11.33
N VAL A 220 -20.78 -8.31 -11.09
CA VAL A 220 -21.20 -9.72 -10.93
C VAL A 220 -22.47 -10.00 -11.74
N SER A 221 -22.62 -11.24 -12.20
CA SER A 221 -23.77 -11.64 -13.01
C SER A 221 -25.07 -11.74 -12.21
N ARG A 222 -24.99 -11.95 -10.89
CA ARG A 222 -26.14 -11.97 -9.98
C ARG A 222 -25.82 -11.11 -8.74
N PRO A 223 -26.68 -10.15 -8.36
CA PRO A 223 -26.50 -9.41 -7.13
C PRO A 223 -26.57 -10.36 -5.91
N PRO A 224 -25.98 -10.00 -4.76
CA PRO A 224 -25.32 -8.73 -4.46
C PRO A 224 -23.83 -8.69 -4.83
N LEU A 225 -23.29 -7.49 -4.99
CA LEU A 225 -21.85 -7.26 -4.99
C LEU A 225 -21.24 -7.62 -3.62
N PRO A 226 -20.05 -8.26 -3.59
CA PRO A 226 -19.30 -8.39 -2.34
C PRO A 226 -18.84 -7.03 -1.83
N ASN A 227 -18.40 -6.97 -0.56
CA ASN A 227 -17.73 -5.79 -0.02
C ASN A 227 -16.37 -5.64 -0.70
N VAL A 228 -16.25 -4.62 -1.54
CA VAL A 228 -15.03 -4.26 -2.27
C VAL A 228 -14.71 -2.80 -2.00
N SER A 229 -13.46 -2.39 -2.18
CA SER A 229 -13.05 -1.01 -1.93
C SER A 229 -11.85 -0.60 -2.75
N ILE A 230 -11.78 0.67 -3.09
CA ILE A 230 -10.57 1.33 -3.57
C ILE A 230 -10.32 2.59 -2.74
N SER A 231 -9.09 2.76 -2.26
CA SER A 231 -8.76 3.87 -1.36
C SER A 231 -7.34 4.37 -1.53
N GLN A 232 -7.10 5.62 -1.18
CA GLN A 232 -5.78 6.24 -1.16
C GLN A 232 -5.59 7.04 0.13
N ARG A 233 -4.40 6.93 0.71
CA ARG A 233 -3.96 7.79 1.80
C ARG A 233 -3.28 9.02 1.20
N VAL A 234 -3.88 10.18 1.41
CA VAL A 234 -3.36 11.48 0.98
C VAL A 234 -2.75 12.17 2.21
N THR A 235 -1.55 12.73 2.05
CA THR A 235 -0.76 13.33 3.14
C THR A 235 -0.40 14.78 2.80
N ASP A 236 0.21 15.49 3.75
CA ASP A 236 0.59 16.91 3.64
C ASP A 236 -0.60 17.82 3.31
N LEU A 237 -1.76 17.47 3.86
CA LEU A 237 -2.99 18.26 3.73
C LEU A 237 -3.08 19.31 4.84
N PRO A 238 -3.44 20.56 4.52
CA PRO A 238 -3.84 21.52 5.54
C PRO A 238 -4.96 20.97 6.43
N THR A 239 -4.96 21.36 7.69
CA THR A 239 -6.07 21.06 8.58
C THR A 239 -7.30 21.87 8.17
N GLY A 240 -8.45 21.23 8.00
CA GLY A 240 -9.67 21.90 7.57
C GLY A 240 -10.74 20.97 7.03
N LYS A 241 -11.73 21.58 6.39
CA LYS A 241 -12.81 20.92 5.68
C LYS A 241 -12.45 20.67 4.23
N TYR A 242 -12.84 19.52 3.74
CA TYR A 242 -12.61 19.07 2.38
C TYR A 242 -13.90 18.52 1.78
N THR A 243 -13.97 18.55 0.45
CA THR A 243 -14.92 17.75 -0.33
C THR A 243 -14.15 16.80 -1.22
N LEU A 244 -14.54 15.52 -1.19
CA LEU A 244 -14.17 14.57 -2.23
C LEU A 244 -15.35 14.42 -3.19
N THR A 245 -15.10 14.61 -4.48
CA THR A 245 -16.08 14.42 -5.55
C THR A 245 -15.62 13.31 -6.49
N ILE A 246 -16.52 12.42 -6.88
CA ILE A 246 -16.24 11.34 -7.83
C ILE A 246 -17.35 11.23 -8.88
N GLY A 247 -17.02 10.70 -10.05
CA GLY A 247 -18.00 9.98 -10.85
C GLY A 247 -18.26 8.62 -10.19
N GLY A 248 -19.52 8.26 -9.91
CA GLY A 248 -19.85 7.03 -9.19
C GLY A 248 -21.15 6.37 -9.62
N GLN A 249 -21.25 5.06 -9.41
CA GLN A 249 -22.51 4.31 -9.47
C GLN A 249 -22.46 3.04 -8.61
N ASN A 250 -23.64 2.57 -8.20
CA ASN A 250 -23.93 1.24 -7.68
C ASN A 250 -25.36 0.86 -8.09
N ILE A 251 -25.49 0.02 -9.11
CA ILE A 251 -26.75 -0.25 -9.81
C ILE A 251 -27.03 -1.74 -9.98
N SER A 252 -28.30 -2.06 -10.24
CA SER A 252 -28.67 -3.26 -10.99
C SER A 252 -28.70 -2.90 -12.47
N GLN A 253 -28.24 -3.75 -13.39
CA GLN A 253 -28.21 -3.47 -14.84
C GLN A 253 -29.46 -3.92 -15.60
N SER A 254 -30.35 -4.71 -15.00
CA SER A 254 -31.53 -5.26 -15.68
C SER A 254 -32.72 -5.41 -14.75
N PRO A 255 -33.63 -4.41 -14.70
CA PRO A 255 -33.50 -3.09 -15.32
C PRO A 255 -32.41 -2.23 -14.65
N THR A 256 -31.92 -1.21 -15.37
CA THR A 256 -30.95 -0.25 -14.84
C THR A 256 -31.56 0.60 -13.74
N THR A 257 -31.21 0.32 -12.48
CA THR A 257 -31.78 1.01 -11.31
C THR A 257 -30.71 1.21 -10.24
N GLY A 258 -30.68 2.39 -9.62
CA GLY A 258 -29.83 2.69 -8.46
C GLY A 258 -30.09 1.75 -7.28
N GLN A 259 -29.03 1.26 -6.65
CA GLN A 259 -29.10 0.33 -5.53
C GLN A 259 -28.33 0.87 -4.31
N PRO A 260 -28.80 0.60 -3.08
CA PRO A 260 -28.08 1.00 -1.88
C PRO A 260 -26.79 0.20 -1.68
N GLY A 261 -25.93 0.72 -0.81
CA GLY A 261 -24.72 0.05 -0.33
C GLY A 261 -23.45 0.31 -1.15
N GLY A 262 -23.42 1.37 -1.96
CA GLY A 262 -22.18 1.98 -2.48
C GLY A 262 -21.91 3.30 -1.78
N PHE A 263 -20.66 3.59 -1.43
CA PHE A 263 -20.31 4.77 -0.63
C PHE A 263 -19.01 5.41 -1.07
N VAL A 264 -19.07 6.69 -1.47
CA VAL A 264 -17.89 7.55 -1.56
C VAL A 264 -17.55 8.03 -0.15
N PHE A 265 -16.29 8.02 0.23
CA PHE A 265 -15.90 8.35 1.59
C PHE A 265 -14.61 9.17 1.66
N GLY A 266 -14.54 9.98 2.71
CA GLY A 266 -13.36 10.71 3.14
C GLY A 266 -13.26 10.60 4.66
N ASN A 267 -12.17 10.01 5.15
CA ASN A 267 -12.01 9.64 6.55
C ASN A 267 -13.23 8.85 7.06
N ILE A 268 -13.94 9.38 8.05
CA ILE A 268 -15.12 8.76 8.66
C ILE A 268 -16.44 9.16 8.01
N SER A 269 -16.43 10.15 7.12
CA SER A 269 -17.63 10.63 6.43
C SER A 269 -17.85 9.83 5.16
N GLN A 270 -19.12 9.57 4.83
CA GLN A 270 -19.47 8.92 3.58
C GLN A 270 -20.81 9.41 3.03
N SER A 271 -20.94 9.39 1.70
CA SER A 271 -22.18 9.68 0.98
C SER A 271 -22.58 8.46 0.15
N GLU A 272 -23.86 8.11 0.19
CA GLU A 272 -24.38 6.95 -0.54
C GLU A 272 -24.44 7.23 -2.06
N VAL A 273 -23.90 6.29 -2.83
CA VAL A 273 -23.86 6.31 -4.30
C VAL A 273 -24.83 5.25 -4.80
N LYS A 274 -25.77 5.65 -5.67
CA LYS A 274 -26.80 4.77 -6.26
C LYS A 274 -26.73 4.82 -7.78
N ALA A 275 -27.55 5.64 -8.42
CA ALA A 275 -27.54 5.79 -9.87
C ALA A 275 -26.20 6.33 -10.39
N LYS A 276 -25.93 6.16 -11.68
CA LYS A 276 -24.76 6.77 -12.32
C LYS A 276 -24.83 8.29 -12.25
N GLY A 277 -23.81 8.94 -11.69
CA GLY A 277 -23.79 10.38 -11.50
C GLY A 277 -22.52 10.89 -10.82
N GLU A 278 -22.52 12.17 -10.46
CA GLU A 278 -21.49 12.76 -9.60
C GLU A 278 -21.93 12.74 -8.14
N TYR A 279 -21.00 12.36 -7.25
CA TYR A 279 -21.27 12.26 -5.83
C TYR A 279 -20.16 12.95 -5.06
N SER A 280 -20.54 13.62 -3.98
CA SER A 280 -19.61 14.34 -3.12
C SER A 280 -19.81 13.98 -1.66
N VAL A 281 -18.73 14.03 -0.89
CA VAL A 281 -18.75 13.88 0.56
C VAL A 281 -17.86 14.96 1.18
N ASP A 282 -18.41 15.68 2.15
CA ASP A 282 -17.66 16.62 2.98
C ASP A 282 -17.05 15.87 4.18
N PHE A 283 -15.80 16.18 4.50
CA PHE A 283 -15.07 15.56 5.59
C PHE A 283 -14.02 16.51 6.19
N LEU A 284 -13.59 16.20 7.41
CA LEU A 284 -12.57 16.96 8.12
C LEU A 284 -11.22 16.22 8.10
N VAL A 285 -10.15 17.00 7.98
CA VAL A 285 -8.76 16.56 8.15
C VAL A 285 -8.18 17.30 9.35
N VAL A 286 -7.65 16.56 10.33
CA VAL A 286 -7.17 17.10 11.61
C VAL A 286 -5.70 16.80 11.91
N ASP A 287 -5.10 15.83 11.20
CA ASP A 287 -3.73 15.35 11.42
C ASP A 287 -2.87 15.43 10.14
N GLY A 288 -3.32 16.22 9.18
CA GLY A 288 -2.69 16.39 7.87
C GLY A 288 -2.82 15.19 6.93
N THR A 289 -3.62 14.18 7.30
CA THR A 289 -3.86 13.00 6.48
C THR A 289 -5.35 12.82 6.18
N ALA A 290 -5.66 12.35 4.97
CA ALA A 290 -6.98 11.85 4.60
C ALA A 290 -6.88 10.44 4.02
N VAL A 291 -7.85 9.57 4.35
CA VAL A 291 -8.10 8.35 3.57
C VAL A 291 -9.38 8.56 2.78
N VAL A 292 -9.25 8.56 1.46
CA VAL A 292 -10.34 8.83 0.51
C VAL A 292 -10.58 7.62 -0.38
N GLY A 293 -11.82 7.40 -0.82
CA GLY A 293 -12.10 6.26 -1.68
C GLY A 293 -13.56 6.02 -2.01
N PHE A 294 -13.81 4.86 -2.61
CA PHE A 294 -15.13 4.32 -2.91
C PHE A 294 -15.20 2.87 -2.45
N LYS A 295 -16.31 2.46 -1.82
CA LYS A 295 -16.50 1.10 -1.29
C LYS A 295 -17.94 0.62 -1.45
N THR A 296 -18.13 -0.69 -1.37
CA THR A 296 -19.44 -1.30 -1.15
C THR A 296 -19.55 -1.89 0.25
N GLU A 297 -20.69 -1.67 0.89
CA GLU A 297 -21.06 -2.25 2.17
C GLU A 297 -22.50 -2.76 2.06
N ASN A 298 -22.67 -4.08 2.08
CA ASN A 298 -23.98 -4.73 1.95
C ASN A 298 -24.76 -4.30 0.67
N SER A 299 -24.03 -4.06 -0.43
CA SER A 299 -24.63 -3.60 -1.68
C SER A 299 -25.74 -4.53 -2.17
N LYS A 300 -26.79 -3.94 -2.77
CA LYS A 300 -27.85 -4.68 -3.47
C LYS A 300 -27.69 -4.66 -4.98
N GLY A 301 -26.71 -3.91 -5.49
CA GLY A 301 -26.38 -3.85 -6.91
C GLY A 301 -25.62 -5.06 -7.39
N ASN A 302 -25.55 -5.21 -8.72
CA ASN A 302 -24.68 -6.15 -9.40
C ASN A 302 -23.50 -5.46 -10.10
N TRP A 303 -23.52 -4.12 -10.17
CA TRP A 303 -22.47 -3.34 -10.81
C TRP A 303 -22.19 -2.02 -10.08
N MET A 304 -20.94 -1.82 -9.67
CA MET A 304 -20.45 -0.56 -9.12
C MET A 304 -19.26 -0.08 -9.96
N ALA A 305 -19.16 1.23 -10.14
CA ALA A 305 -18.06 1.86 -10.85
C ALA A 305 -17.76 3.24 -10.27
N CYS A 306 -16.50 3.66 -10.36
CA CYS A 306 -16.05 4.98 -9.98
C CYS A 306 -14.87 5.46 -10.83
N ASP A 307 -14.76 6.77 -10.95
CA ASP A 307 -13.65 7.44 -11.62
C ASP A 307 -13.61 8.93 -11.25
N ASN A 308 -12.62 9.66 -11.78
CA ASN A 308 -12.57 11.13 -11.77
C ASN A 308 -12.64 11.72 -10.35
N PHE A 309 -11.77 11.22 -9.47
CA PHE A 309 -11.65 11.68 -8.09
C PHE A 309 -11.09 13.11 -8.06
N ARG A 310 -11.80 14.02 -7.40
CA ARG A 310 -11.42 15.42 -7.23
C ARG A 310 -11.47 15.81 -5.77
N LEU A 311 -10.44 16.52 -5.31
CA LEU A 311 -10.30 16.92 -3.92
C LEU A 311 -10.29 18.43 -3.81
N TYR A 312 -11.17 18.96 -2.97
CA TYR A 312 -11.33 20.39 -2.77
C TYR A 312 -11.16 20.73 -1.30
N TYR A 313 -10.35 21.75 -1.01
CA TYR A 313 -10.21 22.32 0.33
C TYR A 313 -11.14 23.51 0.51
N LYS A 314 -11.92 23.51 1.58
CA LYS A 314 -12.98 24.49 1.89
C LYS A 314 -12.63 25.41 3.07
N GLY A 315 -11.35 25.46 3.42
CA GLY A 315 -10.86 26.28 4.53
C GLY A 315 -10.79 25.55 5.86
N ALA A 316 -10.33 26.27 6.89
CA ALA A 316 -10.03 25.69 8.21
C ALA A 316 -11.29 25.21 8.97
N ALA A 317 -12.48 25.72 8.64
CA ALA A 317 -13.78 25.29 9.20
C ALA A 317 -13.78 25.09 10.74
N LEU A 318 -13.28 26.08 11.48
CA LEU A 318 -13.09 25.98 12.94
C LEU A 318 -14.37 25.62 13.70
N ASP A 319 -15.53 26.11 13.29
CA ASP A 319 -16.79 25.80 13.96
C ASP A 319 -17.19 24.33 13.76
N GLU A 320 -16.98 23.77 12.57
CA GLU A 320 -17.18 22.34 12.31
C GLU A 320 -16.18 21.48 13.09
N MET A 321 -14.93 21.94 13.23
CA MET A 321 -13.94 21.26 14.08
C MET A 321 -14.35 21.29 15.55
N ARG A 322 -14.88 22.40 16.07
CA ARG A 322 -15.38 22.48 17.45
C ARG A 322 -16.56 21.55 17.67
N ALA A 323 -17.50 21.50 16.72
CA ALA A 323 -18.61 20.54 16.76
C ALA A 323 -18.10 19.09 16.77
N ARG A 324 -17.09 18.79 15.94
CA ARG A 324 -16.43 17.47 15.94
C ARG A 324 -15.76 17.16 17.28
N LEU A 325 -15.00 18.10 17.84
CA LEU A 325 -14.33 17.94 19.13
C LEU A 325 -15.35 17.62 20.24
N GLN A 326 -16.49 18.32 20.26
CA GLN A 326 -17.57 18.03 21.21
C GLN A 326 -18.09 16.59 21.06
N VAL A 327 -18.37 16.13 19.83
CA VAL A 327 -18.81 14.75 19.58
C VAL A 327 -17.79 13.72 20.08
N VAL A 328 -16.49 13.97 19.88
CA VAL A 328 -15.45 13.05 20.35
C VAL A 328 -15.35 13.10 21.88
N ILE A 329 -15.50 14.26 22.52
CA ILE A 329 -15.58 14.41 23.98
C ILE A 329 -16.75 13.60 24.56
N ASP A 330 -17.93 13.67 23.94
CA ASP A 330 -19.11 12.94 24.41
C ASP A 330 -18.88 11.42 24.30
N SER A 331 -18.31 10.97 23.18
CA SER A 331 -17.93 9.56 22.96
C SER A 331 -16.91 9.08 23.99
N ALA A 332 -15.88 9.89 24.26
CA ALA A 332 -14.86 9.59 25.25
C ALA A 332 -15.42 9.54 26.67
N THR A 333 -16.30 10.49 27.02
CA THR A 333 -17.00 10.52 28.32
C THR A 333 -17.83 9.25 28.52
N SER A 334 -18.52 8.76 27.48
CA SER A 334 -19.25 7.49 27.55
C SER A 334 -18.31 6.29 27.75
N VAL A 335 -17.17 6.24 27.05
CA VAL A 335 -16.18 5.16 27.21
C VAL A 335 -15.60 5.13 28.62
N LEU A 336 -15.38 6.28 29.25
CA LEU A 336 -14.87 6.40 30.62
C LEU A 336 -15.74 5.69 31.67
N ALA A 337 -17.03 5.42 31.41
CA ALA A 337 -17.86 4.65 32.34
C ALA A 337 -17.48 3.16 32.42
N ASN A 338 -16.70 2.64 31.47
CA ASN A 338 -16.40 1.22 31.36
C ASN A 338 -15.11 0.82 32.10
N LYS A 339 -15.00 -0.45 32.48
CA LYS A 339 -13.80 -1.05 33.07
C LYS A 339 -12.67 -1.09 32.02
N MET A 340 -11.50 -0.56 32.36
CA MET A 340 -10.31 -0.49 31.50
C MET A 340 -9.05 -0.30 32.37
N ARG A 341 -7.85 -0.40 31.76
CA ARG A 341 -6.59 -0.07 32.43
C ARG A 341 -6.58 1.38 32.94
N ASN A 342 -5.99 1.60 34.12
CA ASN A 342 -5.85 2.93 34.71
C ASN A 342 -5.05 3.88 33.81
N SER A 343 -3.96 3.40 33.20
CA SER A 343 -3.15 4.23 32.29
C SER A 343 -3.95 4.72 31.07
N ASN A 344 -4.80 3.87 30.49
CA ASN A 344 -5.69 4.27 29.40
C ASN A 344 -6.78 5.24 29.86
N ARG A 345 -7.35 5.00 31.07
CA ARG A 345 -8.34 5.90 31.69
C ARG A 345 -7.76 7.28 31.92
N SER A 346 -6.62 7.39 32.59
CA SER A 346 -5.99 8.68 32.91
C SER A 346 -5.59 9.45 31.65
N ALA A 347 -5.09 8.78 30.61
CA ALA A 347 -4.80 9.43 29.32
C ALA A 347 -6.09 9.97 28.68
N LEU A 348 -7.17 9.19 28.66
CA LEU A 348 -8.45 9.61 28.10
C LEU A 348 -9.09 10.76 28.90
N GLU A 349 -9.03 10.72 30.24
CA GLU A 349 -9.50 11.79 31.12
C GLU A 349 -8.74 13.10 30.88
N ALA A 350 -7.41 13.04 30.78
CA ALA A 350 -6.58 14.20 30.48
C ALA A 350 -6.91 14.81 29.12
N SER A 351 -7.10 13.98 28.09
CA SER A 351 -7.47 14.43 26.76
C SER A 351 -8.89 15.02 26.70
N VAL A 352 -9.84 14.45 27.44
CA VAL A 352 -11.20 15.02 27.59
C VAL A 352 -11.14 16.39 28.26
N ALA A 353 -10.37 16.52 29.35
CA ALA A 353 -10.21 17.79 30.06
C ALA A 353 -9.58 18.87 29.16
N ALA A 354 -8.52 18.53 28.42
CA ALA A 354 -7.87 19.43 27.49
C ALA A 354 -8.79 19.84 26.31
N GLY A 355 -9.61 18.90 25.82
CA GLY A 355 -10.63 19.17 24.80
C GLY A 355 -11.69 20.16 25.29
N LYS A 356 -12.25 19.92 26.49
CA LYS A 356 -13.24 20.83 27.10
C LYS A 356 -12.67 22.23 27.33
N ALA A 357 -11.47 22.33 27.90
CA ALA A 357 -10.81 23.62 28.10
C ALA A 357 -10.60 24.39 26.78
N THR A 358 -10.31 23.68 25.68
CA THR A 358 -10.16 24.29 24.35
C THR A 358 -11.48 24.85 23.82
N LEU A 359 -12.60 24.16 24.04
CA LEU A 359 -13.93 24.65 23.67
C LEU A 359 -14.34 25.85 24.52
N ASP A 360 -14.16 25.78 25.84
CA ASP A 360 -14.57 26.84 26.78
C ASP A 360 -13.78 28.14 26.58
N GLN A 361 -12.49 28.04 26.26
CA GLN A 361 -11.58 29.19 26.12
C GLN A 361 -11.44 29.69 24.68
N ASN A 362 -12.21 29.15 23.74
CA ASN A 362 -12.06 29.41 22.30
C ASN A 362 -10.61 29.22 21.80
N GLY A 363 -9.92 28.19 22.30
CA GLY A 363 -8.53 27.88 21.93
C GLY A 363 -8.37 27.57 20.43
N THR A 364 -7.17 27.81 19.91
CA THR A 364 -6.86 27.71 18.47
C THR A 364 -6.43 26.30 18.04
N ASP A 365 -5.89 25.48 18.94
CA ASP A 365 -5.45 24.10 18.66
C ASP A 365 -6.60 23.08 18.73
N VAL A 366 -7.69 23.32 18.01
CA VAL A 366 -8.85 22.40 18.02
C VAL A 366 -8.50 21.05 17.40
N ALA A 367 -7.77 21.07 16.29
CA ALA A 367 -7.42 19.86 15.54
C ALA A 367 -6.43 18.95 16.28
N GLY A 368 -5.41 19.51 16.92
CA GLY A 368 -4.48 18.73 17.76
C GLY A 368 -5.20 18.01 18.89
N ARG A 369 -6.21 18.67 19.50
CA ARG A 369 -7.06 18.06 20.53
C ARG A 369 -7.93 16.93 20.01
N ILE A 370 -8.54 17.09 18.83
CA ILE A 370 -9.29 15.99 18.19
C ILE A 370 -8.36 14.80 17.95
N ALA A 371 -7.21 15.03 17.31
CA ALA A 371 -6.28 13.98 16.95
C ALA A 371 -5.75 13.22 18.18
N GLN A 372 -5.41 13.92 19.27
CA GLN A 372 -4.99 13.30 20.52
C GLN A 372 -6.12 12.51 21.18
N LEU A 373 -7.31 13.10 21.28
CA LEU A 373 -8.45 12.46 21.93
C LEU A 373 -8.92 11.21 21.17
N GLU A 374 -8.91 11.23 19.84
CA GLU A 374 -9.24 10.05 19.02
C GLU A 374 -8.22 8.91 19.21
N ARG A 375 -6.92 9.23 19.34
CA ARG A 375 -5.89 8.24 19.66
C ARG A 375 -6.13 7.60 21.02
N ASP A 376 -6.32 8.39 22.06
CA ASP A 376 -6.53 7.88 23.42
C ASP A 376 -7.83 7.08 23.52
N LEU A 377 -8.91 7.57 22.88
CA LEU A 377 -10.19 6.87 22.79
C LEU A 377 -10.05 5.49 22.14
N LYS A 378 -9.26 5.38 21.06
CA LYS A 378 -8.98 4.09 20.41
C LYS A 378 -8.30 3.11 21.36
N THR A 379 -7.26 3.54 22.07
CA THR A 379 -6.55 2.68 23.02
C THR A 379 -7.42 2.27 24.21
N ALA A 380 -8.25 3.20 24.72
CA ALA A 380 -9.20 2.93 25.78
C ALA A 380 -10.24 1.88 25.36
N ARG A 381 -10.81 1.98 24.14
CA ARG A 381 -11.75 0.98 23.62
C ARG A 381 -11.13 -0.43 23.51
N ILE A 382 -9.88 -0.53 23.08
CA ILE A 382 -9.15 -1.82 23.05
C ILE A 382 -9.02 -2.39 24.46
N SER A 383 -8.70 -1.55 25.45
CA SER A 383 -8.64 -1.99 26.84
C SER A 383 -10.01 -2.44 27.38
N VAL A 384 -11.07 -1.66 27.12
CA VAL A 384 -12.44 -2.01 27.51
C VAL A 384 -12.86 -3.37 26.94
N ASP A 385 -12.61 -3.61 25.65
CA ASP A 385 -12.91 -4.90 25.01
C ASP A 385 -12.14 -6.06 25.65
N ALA A 386 -10.85 -5.87 25.96
CA ALA A 386 -10.03 -6.90 26.60
C ALA A 386 -10.55 -7.28 28.00
N TYR A 387 -10.84 -6.28 28.85
CA TYR A 387 -11.40 -6.56 30.18
C TYR A 387 -12.80 -7.15 30.10
N GLY A 388 -13.64 -6.71 29.16
CA GLY A 388 -14.96 -7.28 28.92
C GLY A 388 -14.89 -8.77 28.55
N LYS A 389 -14.00 -9.14 27.63
CA LYS A 389 -13.78 -10.55 27.23
C LYS A 389 -13.27 -11.41 28.37
N LEU A 390 -12.34 -10.90 29.17
CA LEU A 390 -11.84 -11.62 30.34
C LEU A 390 -12.93 -11.80 31.40
N GLN A 391 -13.77 -10.79 31.65
CA GLN A 391 -14.88 -10.90 32.58
C GLN A 391 -15.88 -11.98 32.13
N ILE A 392 -16.27 -11.98 30.85
CA ILE A 392 -17.15 -13.01 30.27
C ILE A 392 -16.55 -14.42 30.45
N ALA A 393 -15.23 -14.57 30.26
CA ALA A 393 -14.55 -15.85 30.45
C ALA A 393 -14.55 -16.29 31.92
N VAL A 394 -14.30 -15.37 32.86
CA VAL A 394 -14.38 -15.61 34.31
C VAL A 394 -15.79 -16.04 34.72
N ASP A 395 -16.81 -15.31 34.29
CA ASP A 395 -18.21 -15.61 34.62
C ASP A 395 -18.62 -16.98 34.06
N SER A 396 -18.20 -17.28 32.83
CA SER A 396 -18.40 -18.59 32.21
C SER A 396 -17.73 -19.71 33.01
N ALA A 397 -16.47 -19.51 33.41
CA ALA A 397 -15.70 -20.49 34.16
C ALA A 397 -16.30 -20.73 35.56
N LEU A 398 -16.77 -19.67 36.25
CA LEU A 398 -17.49 -19.77 37.52
C LEU A 398 -18.79 -20.57 37.37
N GLY A 399 -19.55 -20.33 36.29
CA GLY A 399 -20.75 -21.11 35.99
C GLY A 399 -20.47 -22.59 35.77
N VAL A 400 -19.32 -22.92 35.17
CA VAL A 400 -18.87 -24.31 34.99
C VAL A 400 -18.34 -24.93 36.27
N TYR A 401 -17.66 -24.15 37.10
CA TYR A 401 -17.10 -24.60 38.37
C TYR A 401 -18.19 -25.04 39.36
N GLY A 402 -19.35 -24.38 39.34
CA GLY A 402 -20.53 -24.81 40.09
C GLY A 402 -20.28 -24.88 41.61
N ASP A 403 -20.55 -26.04 42.21
CA ASP A 403 -20.36 -26.31 43.64
C ASP A 403 -18.89 -26.59 44.03
N GLY A 404 -17.97 -26.57 43.07
CA GLY A 404 -16.56 -26.83 43.28
C GLY A 404 -16.19 -28.29 43.52
N THR A 405 -17.08 -29.22 43.17
CA THR A 405 -16.81 -30.66 43.22
C THR A 405 -16.25 -31.19 41.90
N GLY A 406 -15.71 -32.41 41.91
CA GLY A 406 -15.22 -33.10 40.72
C GLY A 406 -13.69 -33.16 40.56
N SER A 407 -13.26 -33.97 39.60
CA SER A 407 -11.86 -34.19 39.27
C SER A 407 -11.21 -32.90 38.75
N GLY A 408 -10.09 -32.50 39.35
CA GLY A 408 -9.35 -31.30 38.96
C GLY A 408 -9.94 -29.98 39.44
N ALA A 409 -10.97 -29.99 40.30
CA ALA A 409 -11.61 -28.77 40.81
C ALA A 409 -10.62 -27.77 41.43
N ALA A 410 -9.67 -28.23 42.25
CA ALA A 410 -8.67 -27.36 42.87
C ALA A 410 -7.80 -26.62 41.83
N ALA A 411 -7.36 -27.31 40.77
CA ALA A 411 -6.57 -26.71 39.71
C ALA A 411 -7.39 -25.71 38.88
N PHE A 412 -8.64 -26.05 38.55
CA PHE A 412 -9.51 -25.15 37.81
C PHE A 412 -9.85 -23.89 38.62
N LYS A 413 -10.12 -24.04 39.93
CA LYS A 413 -10.33 -22.93 40.86
C LYS A 413 -9.12 -22.01 40.93
N ALA A 414 -7.90 -22.54 40.95
CA ALA A 414 -6.69 -21.72 40.95
C ALA A 414 -6.58 -20.84 39.70
N VAL A 415 -6.93 -21.36 38.51
CA VAL A 415 -6.95 -20.57 37.26
C VAL A 415 -8.06 -19.53 37.29
N ILE A 416 -9.24 -19.86 37.81
CA ILE A 416 -10.34 -18.89 38.01
C ILE A 416 -9.91 -17.76 38.95
N ASP A 417 -9.27 -18.07 40.07
CA ASP A 417 -8.84 -17.10 41.07
C ASP A 417 -7.75 -16.16 40.52
N GLN A 418 -6.78 -16.71 39.77
CA GLN A 418 -5.77 -15.93 39.07
C GLN A 418 -6.42 -15.01 38.02
N SER A 419 -7.37 -15.52 37.24
CA SER A 419 -8.08 -14.74 36.22
C SER A 419 -8.97 -13.65 36.83
N THR A 420 -9.61 -13.95 37.97
CA THR A 420 -10.43 -13.00 38.75
C THR A 420 -9.56 -11.90 39.35
N THR A 421 -8.37 -12.25 39.85
CA THR A 421 -7.37 -11.27 40.32
C THR A 421 -6.92 -10.37 39.16
N LEU A 422 -6.62 -10.97 38.01
CA LEU A 422 -6.15 -10.23 36.84
C LEU A 422 -7.21 -9.28 36.27
N VAL A 423 -8.47 -9.73 36.13
CA VAL A 423 -9.55 -8.89 35.58
C VAL A 423 -9.84 -7.69 36.49
N ASN A 424 -9.58 -7.78 37.79
CA ASN A 424 -9.77 -6.69 38.75
C ASN A 424 -8.53 -5.81 38.93
N ASN A 425 -7.35 -6.26 38.47
CA ASN A 425 -6.15 -5.45 38.44
C ASN A 425 -6.17 -4.52 37.23
N LEU A 426 -6.52 -3.25 37.45
CA LEU A 426 -6.58 -2.24 36.39
C LEU A 426 -5.19 -1.68 36.00
N ASP A 427 -4.11 -2.13 36.63
CA ASP A 427 -2.74 -1.76 36.25
C ASP A 427 -2.03 -2.87 35.47
N ALA A 428 -2.66 -4.03 35.35
CA ALA A 428 -2.11 -5.20 34.69
C ALA A 428 -1.68 -4.94 33.23
N GLU A 429 -0.62 -5.61 32.79
CA GLU A 429 -0.18 -5.58 31.40
C GLU A 429 -1.29 -6.07 30.45
N LEU A 430 -1.62 -5.23 29.46
CA LEU A 430 -2.78 -5.47 28.59
C LEU A 430 -2.68 -6.78 27.81
N SER A 431 -1.48 -7.18 27.40
CA SER A 431 -1.23 -8.45 26.71
C SER A 431 -1.57 -9.66 27.57
N ASN A 432 -1.39 -9.56 28.89
CA ASN A 432 -1.80 -10.62 29.82
C ASN A 432 -3.34 -10.68 29.89
N VAL A 433 -4.02 -9.54 30.04
CA VAL A 433 -5.48 -9.48 30.02
C VAL A 433 -6.06 -10.06 28.72
N GLN A 434 -5.41 -9.79 27.58
CA GLN A 434 -5.85 -10.27 26.26
C GLN A 434 -5.67 -11.77 26.04
N LYS A 435 -4.62 -12.39 26.59
CA LYS A 435 -4.34 -13.83 26.37
C LYS A 435 -5.08 -14.75 27.36
N THR A 436 -5.32 -14.30 28.60
CA THR A 436 -5.91 -15.13 29.66
C THR A 436 -7.29 -15.70 29.36
N PRO A 437 -8.21 -15.06 28.59
CA PRO A 437 -9.47 -15.70 28.21
C PRO A 437 -9.26 -17.07 27.55
N ARG A 438 -8.24 -17.21 26.71
CA ARG A 438 -7.91 -18.49 26.05
C ARG A 438 -7.43 -19.53 27.06
N GLU A 439 -6.51 -19.15 27.94
CA GLU A 439 -5.97 -20.03 29.00
C GLU A 439 -7.08 -20.53 29.92
N LEU A 440 -8.01 -19.64 30.28
CA LEU A 440 -9.16 -19.98 31.12
C LEU A 440 -10.16 -20.90 30.40
N TYR A 441 -10.44 -20.68 29.11
CA TYR A 441 -11.28 -21.59 28.33
C TYR A 441 -10.65 -22.97 28.13
N GLU A 442 -9.33 -23.06 28.00
CA GLU A 442 -8.60 -24.33 27.97
C GLU A 442 -8.71 -25.06 29.31
N ALA A 443 -8.53 -24.37 30.44
CA ALA A 443 -8.74 -24.94 31.78
C ALA A 443 -10.19 -25.37 32.02
N MET A 444 -11.17 -24.60 31.53
CA MET A 444 -12.58 -24.94 31.59
C MET A 444 -12.89 -26.21 30.78
N LEU A 445 -12.30 -26.38 29.60
CA LEU A 445 -12.42 -27.61 28.82
C LEU A 445 -11.79 -28.80 29.55
N MET A 446 -10.60 -28.63 30.13
CA MET A 446 -9.95 -29.66 30.95
C MET A 446 -10.86 -30.14 32.08
N PHE A 447 -11.46 -29.20 32.82
CA PHE A 447 -12.36 -29.52 33.92
C PHE A 447 -13.62 -30.24 33.44
N ARG A 448 -14.26 -29.78 32.35
CA ARG A 448 -15.44 -30.44 31.78
C ARG A 448 -15.15 -31.86 31.30
N VAL A 449 -13.99 -32.09 30.68
CA VAL A 449 -13.57 -33.41 30.20
C VAL A 449 -13.24 -34.35 31.36
N ALA A 450 -12.60 -33.85 32.42
CA ALA A 450 -12.30 -34.64 33.62
C ALA A 450 -13.57 -35.07 34.40
N ASN A 451 -14.69 -34.37 34.18
CA ASN A 451 -15.98 -34.61 34.83
C ASN A 451 -17.08 -34.98 33.82
N ALA A 452 -16.68 -35.51 32.65
CA ALA A 452 -17.62 -35.88 31.61
C ALA A 452 -18.61 -36.96 32.07
N THR A 453 -19.87 -36.86 31.64
CA THR A 453 -20.93 -37.81 31.98
C THR A 453 -21.50 -38.48 30.72
N GLY A 454 -21.65 -39.81 30.74
CA GLY A 454 -22.19 -40.56 29.60
C GLY A 454 -21.13 -41.12 28.64
N SER A 455 -21.61 -41.73 27.56
CA SER A 455 -20.76 -42.52 26.66
C SER A 455 -19.92 -41.64 25.74
N ALA A 456 -18.62 -41.92 25.66
CA ALA A 456 -17.73 -41.30 24.68
C ALA A 456 -18.14 -41.67 23.24
N PRO A 457 -17.98 -40.76 22.27
CA PRO A 457 -18.13 -41.10 20.86
C PRO A 457 -17.21 -42.26 20.45
N VAL A 458 -17.66 -43.08 19.50
CA VAL A 458 -16.81 -44.10 18.88
C VAL A 458 -16.05 -43.43 17.74
N VAL A 459 -14.71 -43.43 17.83
CA VAL A 459 -13.85 -42.76 16.85
C VAL A 459 -12.92 -43.78 16.20
N VAL A 460 -12.91 -43.81 14.88
CA VAL A 460 -11.95 -44.61 14.11
C VAL A 460 -10.96 -43.67 13.45
N THR A 461 -9.68 -43.86 13.74
CA THR A 461 -8.58 -43.24 13.00
C THR A 461 -8.28 -44.11 11.78
N ASP A 462 -8.47 -43.58 10.58
CA ASP A 462 -8.16 -44.31 9.34
C ASP A 462 -6.64 -44.58 9.30
N PRO A 463 -6.21 -45.84 9.12
CA PRO A 463 -4.78 -46.17 9.08
C PRO A 463 -4.06 -45.58 7.87
N ARG A 464 -4.79 -45.13 6.83
CA ARG A 464 -4.22 -44.44 5.68
C ARG A 464 -4.04 -42.97 6.02
N PHE A 465 -2.81 -42.51 5.94
CA PHE A 465 -2.43 -41.12 6.18
C PHE A 465 -1.37 -40.69 5.19
N ALA A 466 -1.31 -39.39 4.90
CA ALA A 466 -0.22 -38.78 4.16
C ALA A 466 0.66 -37.99 5.13
N ARG A 467 1.96 -37.89 4.83
CA ARG A 467 2.93 -37.15 5.66
C ARG A 467 3.87 -36.32 4.80
N GLY A 468 4.19 -35.14 5.30
CA GLY A 468 5.20 -34.22 4.78
C GLY A 468 6.31 -34.00 5.79
N ALA A 469 7.15 -32.99 5.53
CA ALA A 469 8.22 -32.58 6.42
C ALA A 469 7.67 -31.80 7.62
N THR A 470 6.69 -30.93 7.39
CA THR A 470 6.11 -30.07 8.44
C THR A 470 4.60 -30.26 8.61
N MET A 471 4.02 -31.25 7.91
CA MET A 471 2.58 -31.51 7.91
C MET A 471 2.28 -33.01 7.89
N ALA A 472 1.09 -33.37 8.35
CA ALA A 472 0.53 -34.71 8.18
C ALA A 472 -0.99 -34.61 7.94
N PHE A 473 -1.57 -35.63 7.31
CA PHE A 473 -2.98 -35.66 6.94
C PHE A 473 -3.60 -36.98 7.36
N GLY A 474 -4.72 -36.90 8.08
CA GLY A 474 -5.45 -38.07 8.56
C GLY A 474 -6.93 -37.99 8.26
N ARG A 475 -7.59 -39.15 8.22
CA ARG A 475 -9.05 -39.26 8.09
C ARG A 475 -9.61 -39.95 9.33
N SER A 476 -10.87 -39.64 9.63
CA SER A 476 -11.57 -40.31 10.72
C SER A 476 -13.05 -40.50 10.42
N THR A 477 -13.63 -41.48 11.07
CA THR A 477 -15.08 -41.63 11.17
C THR A 477 -15.48 -41.56 12.64
N VAL A 478 -16.60 -40.89 12.91
CA VAL A 478 -17.18 -40.75 14.25
C VAL A 478 -18.59 -41.32 14.22
N SER A 479 -18.92 -42.14 15.21
CA SER A 479 -20.23 -42.76 15.37
C SER A 479 -20.62 -42.86 16.86
N GLY A 480 -21.81 -43.37 17.15
CA GLY A 480 -22.34 -43.49 18.52
C GLY A 480 -22.92 -42.20 19.10
N VAL A 481 -22.79 -41.07 18.40
CA VAL A 481 -23.39 -39.77 18.73
C VAL A 481 -23.89 -39.14 17.44
N ALA A 482 -25.02 -38.42 17.49
CA ALA A 482 -25.51 -37.71 16.31
C ALA A 482 -24.55 -36.56 15.94
N GLN A 483 -24.32 -36.34 14.64
CA GLN A 483 -23.35 -35.36 14.15
C GLN A 483 -23.60 -33.94 14.70
N LYS A 484 -24.86 -33.56 14.93
CA LYS A 484 -25.26 -32.26 15.49
C LYS A 484 -24.88 -32.07 16.97
N ASP A 485 -24.63 -33.17 17.68
CA ASP A 485 -24.34 -33.18 19.13
C ASP A 485 -22.83 -33.33 19.41
N ILE A 486 -22.00 -33.43 18.38
CA ILE A 486 -20.54 -33.40 18.51
C ILE A 486 -20.11 -31.96 18.81
N VAL A 487 -19.46 -31.76 19.94
CA VAL A 487 -18.94 -30.45 20.38
C VAL A 487 -17.69 -30.08 19.56
N GLU A 488 -16.79 -31.04 19.36
CA GLU A 488 -15.54 -30.87 18.62
C GLU A 488 -15.10 -32.24 18.06
N GLN A 489 -14.50 -32.28 16.87
CA GLN A 489 -13.82 -33.47 16.36
C GLN A 489 -12.59 -33.08 15.55
N GLY A 490 -11.55 -33.89 15.61
CA GLY A 490 -10.29 -33.56 14.99
C GLY A 490 -9.19 -34.60 15.18
N PHE A 491 -7.94 -34.16 15.04
CA PHE A 491 -6.76 -34.97 15.34
C PHE A 491 -5.94 -34.32 16.46
N CYS A 492 -5.39 -35.15 17.32
CA CYS A 492 -4.40 -34.78 18.32
C CYS A 492 -3.07 -35.50 18.06
N TRP A 493 -1.96 -34.85 18.40
CA TRP A 493 -0.62 -35.40 18.19
C TRP A 493 0.41 -34.92 19.22
N SER A 494 1.42 -35.76 19.44
CA SER A 494 2.55 -35.50 20.33
C SER A 494 3.78 -36.27 19.86
N THR A 495 4.96 -35.92 20.35
CA THR A 495 6.18 -36.74 20.21
C THR A 495 6.23 -37.88 21.23
N THR A 496 5.33 -37.86 22.22
CA THR A 496 5.12 -38.94 23.18
C THR A 496 3.98 -39.88 22.74
N PRO A 497 4.02 -41.19 23.06
CA PRO A 497 2.92 -42.10 22.81
C PRO A 497 1.60 -41.66 23.46
N ASP A 498 0.47 -42.04 22.86
CA ASP A 498 -0.91 -41.81 23.36
C ASP A 498 -1.35 -40.33 23.47
N PRO A 499 -1.32 -39.55 22.37
CA PRO A 499 -1.66 -38.13 22.39
C PRO A 499 -3.12 -37.89 22.81
N LYS A 500 -3.38 -36.86 23.62
CA LYS A 500 -4.69 -36.43 24.10
C LYS A 500 -5.07 -35.08 23.49
N ILE A 501 -6.32 -34.67 23.68
CA ILE A 501 -6.79 -33.36 23.22
C ILE A 501 -6.08 -32.17 23.88
N PHE A 502 -5.35 -32.37 24.99
CA PHE A 502 -4.56 -31.33 25.63
C PHE A 502 -3.10 -31.27 25.15
N ASP A 503 -2.70 -32.19 24.27
CA ASP A 503 -1.48 -32.03 23.46
C ASP A 503 -1.77 -31.11 22.27
N ASN A 504 -0.97 -31.20 21.20
CA ASN A 504 -1.29 -30.49 19.97
C ASN A 504 -2.56 -31.08 19.35
N ARG A 505 -3.50 -30.22 18.94
CA ARG A 505 -4.72 -30.66 18.23
C ARG A 505 -5.14 -29.71 17.12
N THR A 506 -5.91 -30.23 16.18
CA THR A 506 -6.46 -29.49 15.02
C THR A 506 -7.89 -29.89 14.76
N THR A 507 -8.70 -28.93 14.37
CA THR A 507 -10.03 -29.11 13.77
C THR A 507 -10.04 -28.72 12.30
N LYS A 508 -8.90 -28.28 11.74
CA LYS A 508 -8.78 -27.86 10.35
C LYS A 508 -8.83 -29.09 9.43
N PHE A 509 -9.68 -29.05 8.42
CA PHE A 509 -9.80 -30.12 7.43
C PHE A 509 -10.13 -29.61 6.03
N PHE A 510 -9.86 -30.44 5.03
CA PHE A 510 -10.39 -30.30 3.68
C PHE A 510 -11.57 -31.25 3.48
N SER A 511 -12.59 -30.81 2.74
CA SER A 511 -13.71 -31.67 2.36
C SER A 511 -13.43 -32.27 0.97
N SER A 512 -13.14 -33.57 0.93
CA SER A 512 -13.00 -34.32 -0.32
C SER A 512 -13.27 -35.80 -0.03
N ASN A 513 -14.48 -36.25 -0.40
CA ASN A 513 -15.01 -37.57 -0.02
C ASN A 513 -14.83 -37.83 1.49
N GLY A 514 -15.29 -36.89 2.32
CA GLY A 514 -15.07 -36.88 3.77
C GLY A 514 -14.04 -35.84 4.23
N ALA A 515 -13.85 -35.76 5.55
CA ALA A 515 -12.91 -34.82 6.16
C ALA A 515 -11.47 -35.36 6.15
N ILE A 516 -10.55 -34.56 5.59
CA ILE A 516 -9.11 -34.80 5.64
C ILE A 516 -8.50 -33.77 6.59
N TYR A 517 -8.19 -34.18 7.81
CA TYR A 517 -7.62 -33.31 8.83
C TYR A 517 -6.16 -33.03 8.53
N ARG A 518 -5.76 -31.76 8.68
CA ARG A 518 -4.40 -31.30 8.44
C ARG A 518 -3.73 -30.92 9.75
N LEU A 519 -2.64 -31.61 10.06
CA LEU A 519 -1.69 -31.30 11.12
C LEU A 519 -0.59 -30.42 10.51
N GLU A 520 -0.26 -29.32 11.18
CA GLU A 520 0.68 -28.30 10.69
C GLU A 520 1.76 -28.03 11.74
N ASN A 521 2.83 -27.32 11.34
CA ASN A 521 3.93 -26.90 12.21
C ASN A 521 4.69 -28.08 12.86
N LEU A 522 4.74 -29.22 12.18
CA LEU A 522 5.56 -30.36 12.62
C LEU A 522 7.04 -30.10 12.35
N GLN A 523 7.91 -30.69 13.16
CA GLN A 523 9.36 -30.66 12.88
C GLN A 523 9.70 -31.73 11.82
N PRO A 524 10.58 -31.44 10.85
CA PRO A 524 11.08 -32.43 9.90
C PRO A 524 11.81 -33.60 10.56
N ALA A 525 11.84 -34.76 9.89
CA ALA A 525 12.56 -35.96 10.34
C ALA A 525 12.30 -36.36 11.81
N THR A 526 11.08 -36.16 12.31
CA THR A 526 10.71 -36.30 13.72
C THR A 526 9.59 -37.33 13.89
N ILE A 527 9.68 -38.14 14.95
CA ILE A 527 8.64 -39.12 15.29
C ILE A 527 7.50 -38.41 16.03
N TYR A 528 6.29 -38.60 15.51
CA TYR A 528 5.03 -38.20 16.13
C TYR A 528 4.10 -39.40 16.29
N TYR A 529 3.22 -39.29 17.27
CA TYR A 529 2.05 -40.13 17.46
C TYR A 529 0.83 -39.25 17.20
N MET A 530 -0.09 -39.69 16.35
CA MET A 530 -1.32 -38.96 16.07
C MET A 530 -2.54 -39.88 16.16
N ARG A 531 -3.69 -39.34 16.53
CA ARG A 531 -4.98 -40.04 16.42
C ARG A 531 -6.14 -39.07 16.32
N ALA A 532 -7.24 -39.56 15.74
CA ALA A 532 -8.48 -38.85 15.73
C ALA A 532 -9.13 -38.83 17.13
N TYR A 533 -9.87 -37.77 17.41
CA TYR A 533 -10.71 -37.63 18.61
C TYR A 533 -12.06 -37.01 18.26
N ALA A 534 -13.04 -37.22 19.14
CA ALA A 534 -14.30 -36.49 19.14
C ALA A 534 -14.79 -36.26 20.56
N ILE A 535 -15.35 -35.08 20.81
CA ILE A 535 -15.93 -34.65 22.07
C ILE A 535 -17.46 -34.70 21.92
N GLY A 536 -18.10 -35.55 22.72
CA GLY A 536 -19.56 -35.68 22.75
C GLY A 536 -20.25 -34.53 23.50
N PRO A 537 -21.60 -34.52 23.56
CA PRO A 537 -22.38 -33.41 24.12
C PRO A 537 -22.12 -33.16 25.61
N ASN A 538 -21.70 -34.20 26.36
CA ASN A 538 -21.35 -34.11 27.78
C ASN A 538 -19.84 -34.17 28.03
N PHE A 539 -19.04 -33.74 27.05
CA PHE A 539 -17.57 -33.64 27.12
C PHE A 539 -16.81 -34.97 27.24
N ALA A 540 -17.50 -36.12 27.14
CA ALA A 540 -16.83 -37.42 27.04
C ALA A 540 -16.03 -37.50 25.74
N VAL A 541 -14.75 -37.88 25.82
CA VAL A 541 -13.83 -37.85 24.68
C VAL A 541 -13.60 -39.25 24.15
N GLY A 542 -14.00 -39.46 22.91
CA GLY A 542 -13.68 -40.63 22.12
C GLY A 542 -12.32 -40.46 21.46
N TYR A 543 -11.48 -41.50 21.49
CA TYR A 543 -10.21 -41.52 20.80
C TYR A 543 -10.12 -42.74 19.88
N GLY A 544 -9.60 -42.53 18.67
CA GLY A 544 -9.28 -43.63 17.77
C GLY A 544 -7.93 -44.27 18.07
N LYS A 545 -7.55 -45.23 17.23
CA LYS A 545 -6.26 -45.91 17.32
C LYS A 545 -5.10 -44.94 17.08
N VAL A 546 -4.05 -45.05 17.89
CA VAL A 546 -2.81 -44.28 17.72
C VAL A 546 -2.08 -44.74 16.46
N LEU A 547 -1.68 -43.79 15.62
CA LEU A 547 -0.78 -43.99 14.49
C LEU A 547 0.59 -43.38 14.81
N LYS A 548 1.65 -44.13 14.51
CA LYS A 548 3.03 -43.61 14.54
C LYS A 548 3.35 -43.04 13.16
N VAL A 549 3.70 -41.75 13.13
CA VAL A 549 4.04 -41.01 11.91
C VAL A 549 5.42 -40.42 12.09
N ILE A 550 6.31 -40.64 11.14
CA ILE A 550 7.62 -40.00 11.12
C ILE A 550 7.52 -38.91 10.06
N THR A 551 7.77 -37.64 10.34
CA THR A 551 7.85 -36.64 9.26
C THR A 551 9.08 -36.91 8.38
N ILE A 552 9.04 -36.50 7.11
CA ILE A 552 10.19 -36.67 6.21
C ILE A 552 11.20 -35.52 6.40
N PRO A 553 12.45 -35.65 5.92
CA PRO A 553 13.36 -34.51 5.80
C PRO A 553 12.75 -33.40 4.93
N MET A 554 13.04 -32.15 5.27
CA MET A 554 12.58 -31.00 4.49
C MET A 554 13.22 -30.98 3.11
N GLY A 555 12.44 -30.65 2.09
CA GLY A 555 12.96 -30.41 0.75
C GLY A 555 13.77 -29.11 0.68
N THR A 556 14.67 -29.03 -0.30
CA THR A 556 15.54 -27.87 -0.54
C THR A 556 15.37 -27.29 -1.95
N VAL A 557 14.18 -27.43 -2.52
CA VAL A 557 13.84 -26.86 -3.82
C VAL A 557 13.98 -25.34 -3.76
N THR A 558 14.67 -24.79 -4.76
CA THR A 558 14.86 -23.35 -4.95
C THR A 558 14.36 -22.95 -6.33
N TYR A 559 14.18 -21.66 -6.55
CA TYR A 559 13.81 -21.14 -7.87
C TYR A 559 14.49 -19.81 -8.16
N GLU A 560 14.63 -19.51 -9.44
CA GLU A 560 14.98 -18.18 -9.94
C GLU A 560 13.95 -17.74 -11.00
N LEU A 561 13.58 -16.46 -10.96
CA LEU A 561 12.82 -15.85 -12.05
C LEU A 561 13.79 -15.35 -13.10
N ARG A 562 13.64 -15.84 -14.34
CA ARG A 562 14.45 -15.38 -15.48
C ARG A 562 14.02 -13.98 -15.92
N GLU A 563 14.89 -13.32 -16.68
CA GLU A 563 14.63 -11.99 -17.25
C GLU A 563 13.31 -11.93 -18.04
N SER A 564 12.92 -13.03 -18.68
CA SER A 564 11.66 -13.15 -19.40
C SER A 564 10.43 -12.91 -18.51
N VAL A 565 10.48 -13.32 -17.25
CA VAL A 565 9.41 -13.06 -16.25
C VAL A 565 9.52 -11.63 -15.72
N ILE A 566 10.73 -11.18 -15.40
CA ILE A 566 10.99 -9.84 -14.84
C ILE A 566 10.50 -8.75 -15.80
N ASN A 567 10.71 -8.94 -17.10
CA ASN A 567 10.32 -8.01 -18.16
C ASN A 567 8.92 -8.32 -18.75
N GLY A 568 8.24 -9.37 -18.30
CA GLY A 568 6.95 -9.85 -18.83
C GLY A 568 5.71 -9.07 -18.36
N GLY A 569 5.90 -7.90 -17.77
CA GLY A 569 4.85 -7.06 -17.15
C GLY A 569 4.64 -7.38 -15.66
N ALA A 570 4.44 -6.34 -14.85
CA ALA A 570 4.38 -6.44 -13.39
C ALA A 570 3.31 -7.43 -12.90
N ASP A 571 2.12 -7.42 -13.51
CA ASP A 571 1.02 -8.32 -13.13
C ASP A 571 1.35 -9.80 -13.36
N ASN A 572 2.03 -10.14 -14.47
CA ASN A 572 2.43 -11.51 -14.76
C ASN A 572 3.56 -11.95 -13.82
N ARG A 573 4.56 -11.08 -13.62
CA ARG A 573 5.65 -11.32 -12.69
C ARG A 573 5.12 -11.62 -11.29
N ASP A 574 4.24 -10.79 -10.77
CA ASP A 574 3.75 -10.92 -9.39
C ASP A 574 2.89 -12.19 -9.22
N ARG A 575 2.04 -12.53 -10.21
CA ARG A 575 1.26 -13.79 -10.20
C ARG A 575 2.15 -15.03 -10.29
N ILE A 576 3.11 -15.04 -11.22
CA ILE A 576 4.03 -16.17 -11.43
C ILE A 576 4.93 -16.35 -10.20
N ASP A 577 5.48 -15.27 -9.64
CA ASP A 577 6.30 -15.32 -8.43
C ASP A 577 5.51 -15.90 -7.25
N GLN A 578 4.29 -15.39 -7.00
CA GLN A 578 3.43 -15.92 -5.94
C GLN A 578 3.08 -17.40 -6.15
N ALA A 579 2.77 -17.80 -7.38
CA ALA A 579 2.46 -19.18 -7.73
C ALA A 579 3.65 -20.13 -7.48
N VAL A 580 4.84 -19.77 -7.97
CA VAL A 580 6.04 -20.60 -7.82
C VAL A 580 6.52 -20.60 -6.36
N LYS A 581 6.55 -19.46 -5.68
CA LYS A 581 6.89 -19.37 -4.26
C LYS A 581 5.99 -20.27 -3.40
N SER A 582 4.69 -20.30 -3.70
CA SER A 582 3.73 -21.19 -3.05
C SER A 582 4.00 -22.66 -3.40
N GLY A 583 4.31 -22.97 -4.67
CA GLY A 583 4.69 -24.32 -5.11
C GLY A 583 5.94 -24.84 -4.40
N VAL A 584 7.01 -24.03 -4.37
CA VAL A 584 8.27 -24.32 -3.66
C VAL A 584 8.02 -24.52 -2.16
N TYR A 585 7.18 -23.68 -1.55
CA TYR A 585 6.76 -23.89 -0.16
C TYR A 585 6.16 -25.30 0.03
N TYR A 586 5.20 -25.71 -0.81
CA TYR A 586 4.60 -27.04 -0.70
C TYR A 586 5.60 -28.16 -0.95
N TYR A 587 6.45 -28.06 -1.96
CA TYR A 587 7.49 -29.05 -2.22
C TYR A 587 8.42 -29.22 -1.03
N ASN A 588 8.90 -28.12 -0.44
CA ASN A 588 9.83 -28.19 0.68
C ASN A 588 9.16 -28.70 1.96
N ASN A 589 7.87 -28.41 2.16
CA ASN A 589 7.15 -28.79 3.37
C ASN A 589 6.45 -30.15 3.27
N LEU A 590 6.19 -30.69 2.07
CA LEU A 590 5.48 -31.94 1.84
C LEU A 590 6.31 -33.04 1.17
N THR A 591 7.48 -32.72 0.64
CA THR A 591 8.37 -33.69 -0.02
C THR A 591 9.77 -33.60 0.57
N SER A 592 10.61 -34.60 0.26
CA SER A 592 12.03 -34.63 0.61
C SER A 592 12.92 -34.39 -0.61
N VAL A 593 12.40 -33.71 -1.65
CA VAL A 593 13.16 -33.39 -2.86
C VAL A 593 14.29 -32.43 -2.50
N LYS A 594 15.52 -32.81 -2.85
CA LYS A 594 16.73 -32.03 -2.58
C LYS A 594 17.42 -31.63 -3.86
N ASP A 595 18.19 -30.56 -3.76
CA ASP A 595 19.16 -30.12 -4.78
C ASP A 595 18.51 -29.90 -6.16
N HIS A 596 17.26 -29.43 -6.16
CA HIS A 596 16.48 -29.17 -7.36
C HIS A 596 16.23 -27.67 -7.50
N HIS A 597 16.64 -27.11 -8.64
CA HIS A 597 16.55 -25.67 -8.91
C HIS A 597 15.63 -25.40 -10.09
N LEU A 598 14.63 -24.56 -9.88
CA LEU A 598 13.65 -24.20 -10.90
C LEU A 598 14.05 -22.92 -11.62
N SER A 599 14.27 -23.02 -12.93
CA SER A 599 14.46 -21.88 -13.83
C SER A 599 13.11 -21.46 -14.42
N VAL A 600 12.52 -20.39 -13.88
CA VAL A 600 11.16 -19.96 -14.24
C VAL A 600 11.19 -18.90 -15.34
N ASN A 601 10.54 -19.19 -16.46
CA ASN A 601 10.48 -18.36 -17.66
C ASN A 601 9.04 -17.89 -17.95
N TYR A 602 8.93 -16.91 -18.83
CA TYR A 602 7.66 -16.43 -19.35
C TYR A 602 7.70 -16.28 -20.88
N ASN A 603 6.68 -16.78 -21.56
CA ASN A 603 6.48 -16.56 -22.98
C ASN A 603 4.98 -16.40 -23.28
N ALA A 604 4.60 -15.26 -23.84
CA ALA A 604 3.20 -14.97 -24.15
C ALA A 604 2.58 -15.96 -25.14
N GLY A 605 3.40 -16.63 -25.96
CA GLY A 605 2.98 -17.67 -26.92
C GLY A 605 2.68 -19.03 -26.30
N THR A 606 3.09 -19.28 -25.05
CA THR A 606 2.76 -20.54 -24.35
C THR A 606 1.27 -20.51 -23.95
N PRO A 607 0.43 -21.48 -24.38
CA PRO A 607 -1.01 -21.43 -24.10
C PRO A 607 -1.37 -21.54 -22.61
N THR A 608 -0.60 -22.31 -21.84
CA THR A 608 -0.81 -22.60 -20.42
C THR A 608 0.48 -22.39 -19.62
N ALA A 609 1.19 -23.47 -19.34
CA ALA A 609 2.53 -23.54 -18.80
C ALA A 609 3.16 -24.84 -19.31
N GLU A 610 4.48 -24.91 -19.31
CA GLU A 610 5.24 -26.09 -19.71
C GLU A 610 6.50 -26.21 -18.87
N ALA A 611 6.97 -27.42 -18.69
CA ALA A 611 8.18 -27.72 -17.95
C ALA A 611 8.92 -28.91 -18.55
N SER A 612 10.22 -28.96 -18.31
CA SER A 612 11.04 -30.11 -18.67
C SER A 612 11.82 -30.62 -17.48
N TYR A 613 12.26 -31.87 -17.59
CA TYR A 613 13.10 -32.51 -16.59
C TYR A 613 14.35 -31.66 -16.31
N GLY A 614 14.73 -31.52 -15.03
CA GLY A 614 15.91 -30.75 -14.62
C GLY A 614 15.63 -29.28 -14.27
N GLY A 615 14.37 -28.87 -14.17
CA GLY A 615 13.99 -27.62 -13.50
C GLY A 615 13.59 -26.47 -14.41
N TYR A 616 13.58 -26.64 -15.73
CA TYR A 616 13.03 -25.61 -16.61
C TYR A 616 11.50 -25.55 -16.49
N MET A 617 10.98 -24.35 -16.30
CA MET A 617 9.54 -24.04 -16.31
C MET A 617 9.29 -22.77 -17.13
N GLN A 618 8.17 -22.71 -17.85
CA GLN A 618 7.73 -21.55 -18.61
C GLN A 618 6.22 -21.35 -18.48
N PHE A 619 5.80 -20.12 -18.15
CA PHE A 619 4.38 -19.75 -18.05
C PHE A 619 3.92 -18.91 -19.25
N GLY A 620 2.67 -19.12 -19.64
CA GLY A 620 1.93 -18.36 -20.64
C GLY A 620 1.34 -17.05 -20.13
N ALA A 621 0.72 -16.29 -21.04
CA ALA A 621 0.07 -15.00 -20.73
C ALA A 621 -1.25 -15.13 -19.95
N ASN A 622 -1.91 -16.30 -19.96
CA ASN A 622 -3.24 -16.44 -19.39
C ASN A 622 -3.20 -16.53 -17.84
N PRO A 623 -3.79 -15.56 -17.12
CA PRO A 623 -3.77 -15.51 -15.65
C PRO A 623 -4.41 -16.72 -14.95
N SER A 624 -5.28 -17.49 -15.62
CA SER A 624 -5.86 -18.70 -15.03
C SER A 624 -4.82 -19.79 -14.78
N TYR A 625 -3.71 -19.78 -15.51
CA TYR A 625 -2.61 -20.76 -15.41
C TYR A 625 -1.39 -20.24 -14.64
N GLN A 626 -1.38 -18.96 -14.23
CA GLN A 626 -0.34 -18.38 -13.37
C GLN A 626 -0.74 -18.55 -11.89
N ARG A 627 -0.97 -19.79 -11.46
CA ARG A 627 -1.50 -20.13 -10.12
C ARG A 627 -0.73 -21.29 -9.49
N THR A 628 -0.76 -21.38 -8.17
CA THR A 628 -0.07 -22.44 -7.40
C THR A 628 -0.34 -23.86 -7.94
N GLY A 629 -1.59 -24.17 -8.31
CA GLY A 629 -1.93 -25.50 -8.84
C GLY A 629 -1.21 -25.83 -10.15
N THR A 630 -1.08 -24.86 -11.06
CA THR A 630 -0.30 -25.02 -12.30
C THR A 630 1.18 -25.11 -11.99
N ALA A 631 1.72 -24.26 -11.11
CA ALA A 631 3.12 -24.35 -10.71
C ALA A 631 3.46 -25.73 -10.13
N LEU A 632 2.61 -26.28 -9.24
CA LEU A 632 2.79 -27.63 -8.69
C LEU A 632 2.75 -28.72 -9.78
N HIS A 633 1.84 -28.60 -10.75
CA HIS A 633 1.77 -29.51 -11.88
C HIS A 633 3.07 -29.47 -12.70
N GLU A 634 3.54 -28.28 -13.07
CA GLU A 634 4.77 -28.12 -13.84
C GLU A 634 6.00 -28.60 -13.06
N MET A 635 6.07 -28.32 -11.75
CA MET A 635 7.14 -28.83 -10.89
C MET A 635 7.19 -30.36 -10.88
N ASN A 636 6.05 -31.07 -10.99
CA ASN A 636 6.06 -32.54 -11.08
C ASN A 636 6.83 -33.02 -12.32
N HIS A 637 6.63 -32.37 -13.48
CA HIS A 637 7.38 -32.69 -14.69
C HIS A 637 8.88 -32.48 -14.49
N THR A 638 9.28 -31.44 -13.76
CA THR A 638 10.70 -31.13 -13.55
C THR A 638 11.47 -32.20 -12.77
N ILE A 639 10.76 -33.01 -11.97
CA ILE A 639 11.33 -34.12 -11.20
C ILE A 639 11.04 -35.51 -11.82
N GLY A 640 10.52 -35.54 -13.05
CA GLY A 640 10.29 -36.77 -13.81
C GLY A 640 8.97 -37.50 -13.49
N VAL A 641 8.04 -36.84 -12.81
CA VAL A 641 6.68 -37.38 -12.61
C VAL A 641 5.83 -37.01 -13.83
N GLY A 642 5.35 -38.01 -14.58
CA GLY A 642 4.47 -37.81 -15.75
C GLY A 642 5.15 -37.83 -17.12
N THR A 643 6.46 -38.15 -17.22
CA THR A 643 7.20 -38.23 -18.48
C THR A 643 7.09 -39.61 -19.19
N ALA A 644 6.18 -40.49 -18.77
CA ALA A 644 5.85 -41.73 -19.49
C ALA A 644 4.34 -41.99 -19.48
N LEU A 645 3.81 -42.31 -20.67
CA LEU A 645 2.43 -42.74 -20.96
C LEU A 645 2.14 -44.14 -20.39
N ASP A 646 2.24 -44.34 -19.09
CA ASP A 646 1.53 -45.40 -18.35
C ASP A 646 1.88 -45.29 -16.88
N LEU A 647 0.90 -44.93 -16.03
CA LEU A 647 0.76 -45.39 -14.65
C LEU A 647 -0.48 -44.72 -14.06
N VAL A 648 -1.52 -45.53 -13.91
CA VAL A 648 -2.75 -45.22 -13.20
C VAL A 648 -2.43 -44.78 -11.77
N TRP A 649 -2.92 -43.61 -11.38
CA TRP A 649 -2.92 -43.10 -10.01
C TRP A 649 -3.61 -44.08 -9.05
N ARG A 650 -2.81 -44.97 -8.46
CA ARG A 650 -3.10 -45.63 -7.20
C ARG A 650 -1.96 -45.26 -6.25
N GLU A 651 -2.33 -44.72 -5.10
CA GLU A 651 -1.47 -44.36 -3.95
C GLU A 651 -0.98 -42.90 -3.87
N LEU A 652 -1.94 -41.97 -3.74
CA LEU A 652 -1.86 -40.88 -2.77
C LEU A 652 -3.05 -40.93 -1.82
#